data_AF-A0A4T0HD46-F1
#
_entry.id   AF-A0A4T0HD46-F1
#
_cell.length_a   1.000
_cell.length_b   1.000
_cell.length_c   1.000
_cell.angle_alpha   90.00
_cell.angle_beta   90.00
_cell.angle_gamma   90.00
#
_symmetry.space_group_name_H-M   'P 1'
#
loop_
_entity.id
_entity.type
_entity.pdbx_description
1 polymer ?
#
loop_
_entity_poly.entity_id
_entity_poly.type
_entity_poly.pdbx_seq_one_letter_code
_entity_poly.pdbx_strand_id
1 'polypeptide(L)'
;MGLSVSKLLSTLFGKKEMRILMVGLDAAGKTTILYKLKLGEIVTTIPTIGFNVETVEYKNISFTVWDVGGQDKIRPLWRHYFQNTQGIIFVVDSNDRDRVTEAREELQRMLNEDELRDAHLLVFANKQDLPNAMNAAEITDKLGLHSLRQRTWYIQATCATSGDGLYEGLEWLSNNLKNKIPFQENKLQTTIPKEIIYDVSKFINIHPGGASVFFDDDIAGQDATEQFFNLHRLDVLEKPQYKRLIIGQIENEKPVIKFPQPGDLSEVPYGEPSWLSQAYHSPYYKESHKALQNWMRKFVDTVITPDALAREKDGKRCSDGVVEKMAQYEINAMRLGPGKHLHGRTLAEGIVKPEEFDYLHELVINQELVRHGQRGYGDGLLAGMVIGLPPVLNFGSDELKARIIPQVLSGEKFISLAISEAFAGSDVANLRTTAVKSQDGKHWIINGTKKWITNGTFSDYFSVGCKTEGGLTMILVERTEGVSTEQIKTSYSTTAGTAYITFDDVKVPVENTLGPEDGGLLVILSNFNHERFVMATASTRSIRFVVEECFKWANQRKVFGKTLLGQPVIRYKLAGMVAKAESLQAWLEYVGYQMTKMTYKEQSKHLAGPIALLKMQCTRVENSVADDAVQIFGGRAITQTGMGRNIEMFNRTYKFNSLLGGSEGEKEYLHTRDADARQKFWMPKSARL
;
A
#
# COMPACT_ATOMS: atom_id res chain seq x y z
N MET A 1 39.86 -39.73 -11.17
CA MET A 1 38.79 -38.88 -11.75
C MET A 1 37.44 -39.61 -11.75
N GLY A 2 36.81 -39.80 -10.58
CA GLY A 2 35.56 -40.57 -10.49
C GLY A 2 34.64 -40.28 -9.31
N LEU A 3 34.97 -39.32 -8.43
CA LEU A 3 34.18 -39.04 -7.22
C LEU A 3 33.60 -37.61 -7.15
N SER A 4 34.06 -36.67 -7.98
CA SER A 4 33.51 -35.30 -8.01
C SER A 4 32.37 -35.08 -9.01
N VAL A 5 32.11 -36.04 -9.92
CA VAL A 5 31.04 -35.91 -10.93
C VAL A 5 29.68 -36.38 -10.39
N SER A 6 29.66 -37.32 -9.43
CA SER A 6 28.40 -37.82 -8.85
C SER A 6 27.70 -36.81 -7.92
N LYS A 7 28.44 -35.93 -7.24
CA LYS A 7 27.86 -34.89 -6.35
C LYS A 7 27.38 -33.66 -7.10
N LEU A 8 27.93 -33.39 -8.29
CA LEU A 8 27.53 -32.26 -9.13
C LEU A 8 26.28 -32.55 -9.98
N LEU A 9 26.04 -33.84 -10.31
CA LEU A 9 24.87 -34.27 -11.09
C LEU A 9 23.58 -34.41 -10.26
N SER A 10 23.66 -34.61 -8.94
CA SER A 10 22.47 -34.61 -8.06
C SER A 10 21.94 -33.20 -7.77
N THR A 11 22.75 -32.17 -7.96
CA THR A 11 22.38 -30.75 -7.76
C THR A 11 21.85 -30.06 -9.02
N LEU A 12 21.86 -30.75 -10.17
CA LEU A 12 21.37 -30.24 -11.46
C LEU A 12 19.95 -30.72 -11.84
N PHE A 13 19.35 -31.60 -11.06
CA PHE A 13 17.92 -31.90 -11.12
C PHE A 13 17.21 -31.12 -10.02
N GLY A 14 16.49 -30.06 -10.41
CA GLY A 14 15.61 -29.32 -9.48
C GLY A 14 14.59 -30.26 -8.82
N LYS A 15 14.13 -29.88 -7.63
CA LYS A 15 13.00 -30.57 -6.96
C LYS A 15 11.83 -30.64 -7.95
N LYS A 16 11.35 -31.86 -8.28
CA LYS A 16 10.18 -32.07 -9.13
C LYS A 16 8.94 -31.86 -8.26
N GLU A 17 8.25 -30.73 -8.42
CA GLU A 17 7.02 -30.46 -7.67
C GLU A 17 5.92 -31.44 -8.10
N MET A 18 5.19 -32.01 -7.14
CA MET A 18 4.17 -33.03 -7.38
C MET A 18 2.86 -32.67 -6.69
N ARG A 19 1.75 -32.54 -7.42
CA ARG A 19 0.46 -32.17 -6.83
C ARG A 19 -0.14 -33.36 -6.09
N ILE A 20 -0.31 -33.23 -4.78
CA ILE A 20 -1.00 -34.21 -3.94
C ILE A 20 -2.18 -33.54 -3.23
N LEU A 21 -3.30 -34.26 -3.15
CA LEU A 21 -4.53 -33.83 -2.50
C LEU A 21 -4.75 -34.59 -1.19
N MET A 22 -4.84 -33.90 -0.05
CA MET A 22 -5.23 -34.51 1.23
C MET A 22 -6.72 -34.26 1.53
N VAL A 23 -7.49 -35.34 1.69
CA VAL A 23 -8.96 -35.33 1.84
C VAL A 23 -9.42 -36.40 2.83
N GLY A 24 -10.69 -36.35 3.26
CA GLY A 24 -11.27 -37.26 4.25
C GLY A 24 -12.46 -36.61 4.97
N LEU A 25 -13.19 -37.37 5.78
CA LEU A 25 -14.35 -36.87 6.52
C LEU A 25 -13.97 -35.78 7.54
N ASP A 26 -14.95 -35.02 8.01
CA ASP A 26 -14.75 -34.06 9.11
C ASP A 26 -14.31 -34.80 10.38
N ALA A 27 -13.55 -34.10 11.23
CA ALA A 27 -12.93 -34.65 12.44
C ALA A 27 -11.91 -35.80 12.22
N ALA A 28 -11.61 -36.22 10.98
CA ALA A 28 -10.62 -37.27 10.71
C ALA A 28 -9.16 -36.90 11.08
N GLY A 29 -8.88 -35.64 11.36
CA GLY A 29 -7.56 -35.16 11.83
C GLY A 29 -6.65 -34.57 10.75
N LYS A 30 -7.18 -34.23 9.56
CA LYS A 30 -6.44 -33.61 8.45
C LYS A 30 -5.66 -32.35 8.87
N THR A 31 -6.32 -31.40 9.54
CA THR A 31 -5.73 -30.14 10.01
C THR A 31 -4.63 -30.39 11.04
N THR A 32 -4.82 -31.37 11.93
CA THR A 32 -3.78 -31.77 12.91
C THR A 32 -2.56 -32.34 12.23
N ILE A 33 -2.73 -33.21 11.22
CA ILE A 33 -1.63 -33.76 10.41
C ILE A 33 -0.88 -32.64 9.70
N LEU A 34 -1.59 -31.68 9.10
CA LEU A 34 -0.99 -30.52 8.44
C LEU A 34 -0.08 -29.72 9.38
N TYR A 35 -0.59 -29.33 10.55
CA TYR A 35 0.20 -28.53 11.50
C TYR A 35 1.39 -29.31 12.07
N LYS A 36 1.21 -30.62 12.35
CA LYS A 36 2.29 -31.49 12.80
C LYS A 36 3.43 -31.54 11.80
N LEU A 37 3.11 -31.65 10.51
CA LEU A 37 4.09 -31.71 9.42
C LEU A 37 4.73 -30.34 9.12
N LYS A 38 4.02 -29.23 9.35
CA LYS A 38 4.49 -27.87 9.03
C LYS A 38 5.32 -27.21 10.14
N LEU A 39 4.95 -27.41 11.41
CA LEU A 39 5.47 -26.65 12.55
C LEU A 39 6.22 -27.52 13.58
N GLY A 40 6.11 -28.85 13.52
CA GLY A 40 6.72 -29.76 14.50
C GLY A 40 6.05 -29.78 15.87
N GLU A 41 4.98 -29.00 16.09
CA GLU A 41 4.28 -28.84 17.38
C GLU A 41 2.81 -29.27 17.33
N ILE A 42 2.23 -29.63 18.49
CA ILE A 42 0.83 -30.04 18.64
C ILE A 42 -0.03 -28.80 18.94
N VAL A 43 -0.87 -28.39 18.00
CA VAL A 43 -1.87 -27.34 18.22
C VAL A 43 -3.23 -28.00 18.47
N THR A 44 -3.85 -27.74 19.61
CA THR A 44 -5.26 -28.10 19.87
C THR A 44 -6.17 -27.30 18.94
N THR A 45 -6.86 -27.98 18.02
CA THR A 45 -7.70 -27.31 17.00
C THR A 45 -9.14 -27.09 17.49
N ILE A 46 -9.70 -25.91 17.19
CA ILE A 46 -11.14 -25.60 17.25
C ILE A 46 -11.68 -25.82 15.82
N PRO A 47 -12.93 -26.32 15.61
CA PRO A 47 -13.45 -26.59 14.27
C PRO A 47 -13.35 -25.36 13.34
N THR A 48 -12.65 -25.50 12.21
CA THR A 48 -12.42 -24.41 11.25
C THR A 48 -13.73 -23.99 10.57
N ILE A 49 -14.07 -22.70 10.62
CA ILE A 49 -15.09 -22.07 9.75
C ILE A 49 -14.32 -21.34 8.64
N GLY A 50 -14.22 -21.96 7.45
CA GLY A 50 -13.62 -21.34 6.25
C GLY A 50 -12.64 -22.26 5.48
N PHE A 51 -12.21 -21.78 4.30
CA PHE A 51 -11.20 -22.43 3.44
C PHE A 51 -9.79 -22.06 3.93
N ASN A 52 -8.96 -23.05 4.30
CA ASN A 52 -7.52 -22.84 4.50
C ASN A 52 -6.73 -23.73 3.54
N VAL A 53 -5.73 -23.16 2.87
CA VAL A 53 -4.90 -23.85 1.86
C VAL A 53 -3.45 -23.62 2.23
N GLU A 54 -2.74 -24.69 2.53
CA GLU A 54 -1.37 -24.62 3.00
C GLU A 54 -0.51 -25.63 2.25
N THR A 55 0.69 -25.21 1.84
CA THR A 55 1.65 -26.07 1.14
C THR A 55 2.69 -26.59 2.12
N VAL A 56 2.94 -27.90 2.12
CA VAL A 56 3.96 -28.57 2.94
C VAL A 56 5.01 -29.20 2.03
N GLU A 57 6.28 -28.98 2.34
CA GLU A 57 7.41 -29.63 1.66
C GLU A 57 7.93 -30.82 2.45
N TYR A 58 8.02 -31.99 1.81
CA TYR A 58 8.71 -33.17 2.34
C TYR A 58 9.60 -33.81 1.26
N LYS A 59 10.92 -33.78 1.49
CA LYS A 59 11.95 -34.21 0.52
C LYS A 59 11.78 -33.56 -0.86
N ASN A 60 11.43 -34.35 -1.87
CA ASN A 60 11.22 -33.95 -3.26
C ASN A 60 9.72 -33.84 -3.61
N ILE A 61 8.82 -33.76 -2.62
CA ILE A 61 7.40 -33.56 -2.83
C ILE A 61 6.93 -32.29 -2.13
N SER A 62 6.10 -31.50 -2.81
CA SER A 62 5.37 -30.36 -2.27
C SER A 62 3.89 -30.68 -2.38
N PHE A 63 3.16 -30.83 -1.27
CA PHE A 63 1.74 -31.16 -1.31
C PHE A 63 0.89 -30.05 -0.72
N THR A 64 -0.26 -29.79 -1.37
CA THR A 64 -1.21 -28.78 -0.96
C THR A 64 -2.27 -29.44 -0.09
N VAL A 65 -2.31 -29.06 1.19
CA VAL A 65 -3.37 -29.48 2.09
C VAL A 65 -4.50 -28.48 2.02
N TRP A 66 -5.66 -28.97 1.60
CA TRP A 66 -6.90 -28.22 1.57
C TRP A 66 -7.65 -28.56 2.87
N ASP A 67 -7.71 -27.63 3.82
CA ASP A 67 -8.68 -27.69 4.92
C ASP A 67 -10.04 -27.27 4.35
N VAL A 68 -10.60 -28.13 3.50
CA VAL A 68 -11.99 -28.08 3.08
C VAL A 68 -12.70 -29.01 4.04
N GLY A 69 -13.56 -28.45 4.89
CA GLY A 69 -14.28 -29.22 5.90
C GLY A 69 -14.91 -30.48 5.30
N GLY A 70 -14.86 -31.60 6.00
CA GLY A 70 -15.41 -32.85 5.50
C GLY A 70 -16.92 -32.97 5.69
N GLN A 71 -17.63 -31.86 5.89
CA GLN A 71 -19.09 -31.83 6.06
C GLN A 71 -19.78 -32.08 4.72
N ASP A 72 -20.88 -32.84 4.72
CA ASP A 72 -21.62 -33.29 3.52
C ASP A 72 -21.85 -32.19 2.47
N LYS A 73 -22.20 -30.97 2.92
CA LYS A 73 -22.57 -29.84 2.05
C LYS A 73 -21.42 -29.28 1.20
N ILE A 74 -20.16 -29.54 1.57
CA ILE A 74 -18.98 -28.94 0.92
C ILE A 74 -18.08 -29.97 0.23
N ARG A 75 -18.33 -31.28 0.39
CA ARG A 75 -17.62 -32.36 -0.33
C ARG A 75 -17.72 -32.26 -1.86
N PRO A 76 -18.83 -31.80 -2.48
CA PRO A 76 -18.89 -31.61 -3.94
C PRO A 76 -17.87 -30.59 -4.49
N LEU A 77 -17.19 -29.82 -3.64
CA LEU A 77 -16.15 -28.88 -4.05
C LEU A 77 -14.80 -29.57 -4.28
N TRP A 78 -14.61 -30.80 -3.80
CA TRP A 78 -13.36 -31.56 -3.99
C TRP A 78 -13.01 -31.73 -5.48
N ARG A 79 -14.02 -31.87 -6.35
CA ARG A 79 -13.84 -32.05 -7.80
C ARG A 79 -13.11 -30.92 -8.50
N HIS A 80 -13.21 -29.70 -8.00
CA HIS A 80 -12.47 -28.55 -8.54
C HIS A 80 -10.95 -28.70 -8.38
N TYR A 81 -10.50 -29.69 -7.60
CA TYR A 81 -9.10 -29.92 -7.30
C TYR A 81 -8.54 -31.23 -7.84
N PHE A 82 -9.32 -32.03 -8.55
CA PHE A 82 -8.89 -33.34 -9.04
C PHE A 82 -7.88 -33.25 -10.20
N GLN A 83 -8.05 -32.28 -11.10
CA GLN A 83 -7.18 -32.10 -12.25
C GLN A 83 -5.69 -32.07 -11.86
N ASN A 84 -4.85 -32.81 -12.58
CA ASN A 84 -3.40 -32.91 -12.36
C ASN A 84 -2.96 -33.42 -10.98
N THR A 85 -3.86 -34.02 -10.18
CA THR A 85 -3.49 -34.63 -8.90
C THR A 85 -2.76 -35.96 -9.13
N GLN A 86 -1.50 -36.04 -8.70
CA GLN A 86 -0.62 -37.19 -8.91
C GLN A 86 -0.70 -38.20 -7.76
N GLY A 87 -1.07 -37.74 -6.56
CA GLY A 87 -1.29 -38.58 -5.39
C GLY A 87 -2.40 -38.04 -4.50
N ILE A 88 -3.05 -38.93 -3.77
CA ILE A 88 -4.15 -38.62 -2.85
C ILE A 88 -3.73 -39.12 -1.47
N ILE A 89 -3.91 -38.31 -0.44
CA ILE A 89 -3.82 -38.73 0.96
C ILE A 89 -5.25 -38.72 1.52
N PHE A 90 -5.84 -39.90 1.69
CA PHE A 90 -7.16 -40.06 2.28
C PHE A 90 -7.05 -40.35 3.78
N VAL A 91 -7.50 -39.42 4.62
CA VAL A 91 -7.39 -39.53 6.09
C VAL A 91 -8.69 -40.10 6.66
N VAL A 92 -8.56 -41.18 7.42
CA VAL A 92 -9.68 -41.89 8.06
C VAL A 92 -9.52 -41.85 9.58
N ASP A 93 -10.58 -41.49 10.28
CA ASP A 93 -10.66 -41.64 11.73
C ASP A 93 -10.81 -43.12 12.07
N SER A 94 -9.76 -43.71 12.63
CA SER A 94 -9.76 -45.13 12.98
C SER A 94 -10.68 -45.44 14.15
N ASN A 95 -10.98 -44.46 15.00
CA ASN A 95 -11.83 -44.65 16.17
C ASN A 95 -13.33 -44.42 15.85
N ASP A 96 -13.64 -43.84 14.70
CA ASP A 96 -15.02 -43.60 14.23
C ASP A 96 -15.53 -44.80 13.42
N ARG A 97 -16.01 -45.80 14.14
CA ARG A 97 -16.53 -47.06 13.56
C ARG A 97 -17.86 -46.86 12.85
N ASP A 98 -18.63 -45.82 13.18
CA ASP A 98 -19.97 -45.58 12.66
C ASP A 98 -19.91 -44.93 11.26
N ARG A 99 -18.95 -44.03 11.02
CA ARG A 99 -18.81 -43.29 9.74
C ARG A 99 -17.80 -43.90 8.77
N VAL A 100 -17.24 -45.07 9.06
CA VAL A 100 -16.29 -45.74 8.14
C VAL A 100 -16.93 -46.14 6.82
N THR A 101 -18.23 -46.49 6.82
CA THR A 101 -18.99 -46.78 5.59
C THR A 101 -19.16 -45.52 4.73
N GLU A 102 -19.42 -44.38 5.37
CA GLU A 102 -19.50 -43.08 4.70
C GLU A 102 -18.14 -42.70 4.09
N ALA A 103 -17.04 -42.93 4.82
CA ALA A 103 -15.68 -42.71 4.31
C ALA A 103 -15.37 -43.57 3.08
N ARG A 104 -15.86 -44.82 3.05
CA ARG A 104 -15.76 -45.71 1.89
C ARG A 104 -16.52 -45.14 0.69
N GLU A 105 -17.78 -44.74 0.89
CA GLU A 105 -18.61 -44.21 -0.20
C GLU A 105 -18.00 -42.95 -0.84
N GLU A 106 -17.48 -42.03 -0.02
CA GLU A 106 -16.78 -40.84 -0.50
C GLU A 106 -15.47 -41.17 -1.21
N LEU A 107 -14.68 -42.10 -0.67
CA LEU A 107 -13.46 -42.57 -1.32
C LEU A 107 -13.78 -43.17 -2.70
N GLN A 108 -14.78 -44.04 -2.79
CA GLN A 108 -15.18 -44.65 -4.06
C GLN A 108 -15.72 -43.61 -5.05
N ARG A 109 -16.56 -42.68 -4.59
CA ARG A 109 -17.09 -41.59 -5.42
C ARG A 109 -15.96 -40.76 -6.01
N MET A 110 -14.99 -40.37 -5.19
CA MET A 110 -13.82 -39.60 -5.63
C MET A 110 -12.93 -40.39 -6.59
N LEU A 111 -12.64 -41.66 -6.30
CA LEU A 111 -11.74 -42.47 -7.14
C LEU A 111 -12.34 -42.87 -8.50
N ASN A 112 -13.66 -42.71 -8.67
CA ASN A 112 -14.36 -42.92 -9.95
C ASN A 112 -14.27 -41.73 -10.91
N GLU A 113 -13.71 -40.60 -10.47
CA GLU A 113 -13.55 -39.40 -11.31
C GLU A 113 -12.34 -39.59 -12.25
N ASP A 114 -12.53 -39.32 -13.53
CA ASP A 114 -11.55 -39.59 -14.59
C ASP A 114 -10.23 -38.84 -14.35
N GLU A 115 -10.29 -37.63 -13.79
CA GLU A 115 -9.12 -36.81 -13.48
C GLU A 115 -8.20 -37.44 -12.43
N LEU A 116 -8.72 -38.34 -11.59
CA LEU A 116 -7.96 -39.04 -10.56
C LEU A 116 -7.54 -40.44 -11.00
N ARG A 117 -7.85 -40.89 -12.22
CA ARG A 117 -7.59 -42.28 -12.68
C ARG A 117 -6.15 -42.75 -12.43
N ASP A 118 -5.18 -41.87 -12.63
CA ASP A 118 -3.75 -42.16 -12.53
C ASP A 118 -3.11 -41.84 -11.17
N ALA A 119 -3.89 -41.32 -10.21
CA ALA A 119 -3.38 -40.88 -8.91
C ALA A 119 -3.06 -42.06 -7.98
N HIS A 120 -1.91 -42.01 -7.32
CA HIS A 120 -1.56 -42.97 -6.26
C HIS A 120 -2.36 -42.65 -4.99
N LEU A 121 -2.83 -43.68 -4.27
CA LEU A 121 -3.63 -43.48 -3.06
C LEU A 121 -2.84 -43.87 -1.81
N LEU A 122 -2.57 -42.91 -0.94
CA LEU A 122 -2.13 -43.15 0.44
C LEU A 122 -3.33 -43.00 1.37
N VAL A 123 -3.62 -44.01 2.19
CA VAL A 123 -4.62 -43.94 3.24
C VAL A 123 -3.92 -43.78 4.59
N PHE A 124 -4.25 -42.72 5.32
CA PHE A 124 -3.86 -42.59 6.72
C PHE A 124 -4.98 -43.11 7.62
N ALA A 125 -4.72 -44.25 8.25
CA ALA A 125 -5.52 -44.78 9.34
C ALA A 125 -5.15 -44.02 10.63
N ASN A 126 -5.73 -42.84 10.81
CA ASN A 126 -5.35 -41.88 11.84
C ASN A 126 -6.07 -42.14 13.18
N LYS A 127 -5.54 -41.61 14.28
CA LYS A 127 -6.02 -41.78 15.66
C LYS A 127 -5.84 -43.19 16.24
N GLN A 128 -4.74 -43.85 15.87
CA GLN A 128 -4.37 -45.17 16.40
C GLN A 128 -4.02 -45.16 17.90
N ASP A 129 -3.88 -43.99 18.51
CA ASP A 129 -3.71 -43.78 19.94
C ASP A 129 -4.99 -44.00 20.77
N LEU A 130 -6.16 -44.09 20.13
CA LEU A 130 -7.45 -44.24 20.81
C LEU A 130 -7.82 -45.71 21.05
N PRO A 131 -8.47 -46.04 22.18
CA PRO A 131 -8.64 -47.42 22.64
C PRO A 131 -9.53 -48.30 21.74
N ASN A 132 -10.40 -47.70 20.91
CA ASN A 132 -11.29 -48.43 20.00
C ASN A 132 -10.88 -48.32 18.52
N ALA A 133 -9.67 -47.83 18.25
CA ALA A 133 -9.17 -47.63 16.89
C ALA A 133 -9.13 -48.93 16.09
N MET A 134 -9.73 -48.90 14.89
CA MET A 134 -9.60 -49.92 13.87
C MET A 134 -8.14 -49.96 13.39
N ASN A 135 -7.52 -51.13 13.40
CA ASN A 135 -6.17 -51.26 12.85
C ASN A 135 -6.19 -51.12 11.31
N ALA A 136 -5.01 -50.98 10.70
CA ALA A 136 -4.90 -50.78 9.25
C ALA A 136 -5.54 -51.93 8.43
N ALA A 137 -5.50 -53.18 8.91
CA ALA A 137 -6.14 -54.30 8.22
C ALA A 137 -7.67 -54.18 8.23
N GLU A 138 -8.26 -53.85 9.38
CA GLU A 138 -9.71 -53.64 9.50
C GLU A 138 -10.20 -52.48 8.61
N ILE A 139 -9.43 -51.39 8.54
CA ILE A 139 -9.77 -50.25 7.65
C ILE A 139 -9.62 -50.63 6.17
N THR A 140 -8.63 -51.45 5.83
CA THR A 140 -8.44 -51.96 4.45
C THR A 140 -9.68 -52.72 3.97
N ASP A 141 -10.20 -53.61 4.82
CA ASP A 141 -11.41 -54.38 4.55
C ASP A 141 -12.64 -53.47 4.43
N LYS A 142 -12.83 -52.57 5.41
CA LYS A 142 -14.00 -51.69 5.46
C LYS A 142 -14.07 -50.68 4.33
N LEU A 143 -12.94 -50.10 3.91
CA LEU A 143 -12.86 -49.23 2.74
C LEU A 143 -12.88 -50.01 1.41
N GLY A 144 -12.75 -51.34 1.46
CA GLY A 144 -12.74 -52.19 0.27
C GLY A 144 -11.51 -51.98 -0.61
N LEU A 145 -10.35 -51.63 -0.04
CA LEU A 145 -9.14 -51.31 -0.83
C LEU A 145 -8.67 -52.47 -1.70
N HIS A 146 -8.95 -53.72 -1.31
CA HIS A 146 -8.72 -54.92 -2.11
C HIS A 146 -9.41 -54.92 -3.49
N SER A 147 -10.47 -54.11 -3.66
CA SER A 147 -11.15 -53.97 -4.95
C SER A 147 -10.42 -53.06 -5.94
N LEU A 148 -9.46 -52.23 -5.48
CA LEU A 148 -8.72 -51.26 -6.28
C LEU A 148 -7.55 -51.91 -7.06
N ARG A 149 -7.81 -52.95 -7.84
CA ARG A 149 -6.77 -53.76 -8.52
C ARG A 149 -5.95 -52.99 -9.57
N GLN A 150 -6.49 -51.91 -10.12
CA GLN A 150 -5.85 -51.09 -11.17
C GLN A 150 -5.18 -49.83 -10.64
N ARG A 151 -5.14 -49.62 -9.32
CA ARG A 151 -4.62 -48.41 -8.69
C ARG A 151 -3.57 -48.78 -7.65
N THR A 152 -2.42 -48.11 -7.69
CA THR A 152 -1.40 -48.26 -6.66
C THR A 152 -1.84 -47.56 -5.39
N TRP A 153 -1.96 -48.32 -4.30
CA TRP A 153 -2.37 -47.78 -3.00
C TRP A 153 -1.52 -48.34 -1.85
N TYR A 154 -1.50 -47.60 -0.74
CA TYR A 154 -0.89 -48.01 0.52
C TYR A 154 -1.68 -47.44 1.70
N ILE A 155 -1.71 -48.18 2.80
CA ILE A 155 -2.33 -47.75 4.04
C ILE A 155 -1.28 -47.72 5.14
N GLN A 156 -1.28 -46.65 5.92
CA GLN A 156 -0.35 -46.45 7.02
C GLN A 156 -1.14 -46.13 8.28
N ALA A 157 -0.88 -46.89 9.34
CA ALA A 157 -1.35 -46.60 10.69
C ALA A 157 -0.66 -45.32 11.19
N THR A 158 -1.44 -44.34 11.66
CA THR A 158 -0.91 -43.04 12.07
C THR A 158 -1.55 -42.46 13.32
N CYS A 159 -0.81 -41.58 13.99
CA CYS A 159 -1.30 -40.74 15.07
C CYS A 159 -0.87 -39.29 14.79
N ALA A 160 -1.82 -38.42 14.46
CA ALA A 160 -1.55 -37.03 14.10
C ALA A 160 -0.91 -36.21 15.24
N THR A 161 -1.20 -36.54 16.51
CA THR A 161 -0.69 -35.81 17.67
C THR A 161 0.76 -36.18 17.97
N SER A 162 1.09 -37.48 18.04
CA SER A 162 2.47 -37.92 18.24
C SER A 162 3.34 -37.71 16.99
N GLY A 163 2.76 -37.87 15.80
CA GLY A 163 3.44 -37.86 14.51
C GLY A 163 3.79 -39.26 13.98
N ASP A 164 3.48 -40.31 14.75
CA ASP A 164 3.84 -41.69 14.39
C ASP A 164 3.18 -42.10 13.07
N GLY A 165 3.95 -42.75 12.19
CA GLY A 165 3.50 -43.27 10.91
C GLY A 165 3.31 -42.21 9.81
N LEU A 166 3.31 -40.91 10.12
CA LEU A 166 3.07 -39.85 9.11
C LEU A 166 4.20 -39.82 8.07
N TYR A 167 5.45 -39.88 8.51
CA TYR A 167 6.61 -39.79 7.63
C TYR A 167 6.80 -41.07 6.81
N GLU A 168 6.48 -42.23 7.35
CA GLU A 168 6.52 -43.53 6.69
C GLU A 168 5.55 -43.59 5.51
N GLY A 169 4.33 -43.05 5.68
CA GLY A 169 3.37 -42.95 4.59
C GLY A 169 3.82 -41.97 3.50
N LEU A 170 4.40 -40.82 3.88
CA LEU A 170 4.94 -39.85 2.92
C LEU A 170 6.17 -40.38 2.18
N GLU A 171 7.02 -41.19 2.83
CA GLU A 171 8.15 -41.88 2.22
C GLU A 171 7.68 -42.85 1.13
N TRP A 172 6.64 -43.66 1.41
CA TRP A 172 6.04 -44.54 0.41
C TRP A 172 5.51 -43.75 -0.79
N LEU A 173 4.77 -42.67 -0.54
CA LEU A 173 4.18 -41.85 -1.59
C LEU A 173 5.28 -41.19 -2.44
N SER A 174 6.34 -40.68 -1.81
CA SER A 174 7.54 -40.16 -2.49
C SER A 174 8.17 -41.16 -3.44
N ASN A 175 8.35 -42.40 -2.98
CA ASN A 175 9.07 -43.40 -3.76
C ASN A 175 8.25 -43.95 -4.94
N ASN A 176 6.92 -44.06 -4.79
CA ASN A 176 6.06 -44.56 -5.87
C ASN A 176 5.78 -43.50 -6.94
N LEU A 177 5.81 -42.22 -6.59
CA LEU A 177 5.64 -41.14 -7.56
C LEU A 177 6.88 -40.94 -8.47
N LYS A 178 8.07 -41.47 -8.11
CA LYS A 178 9.31 -41.37 -8.90
C LYS A 178 9.31 -42.15 -10.22
N ASN A 179 8.41 -43.13 -10.40
CA ASN A 179 8.45 -44.09 -11.52
C ASN A 179 7.62 -43.73 -12.76
N LYS A 180 7.05 -42.52 -12.88
CA LYS A 180 6.47 -42.03 -14.15
C LYS A 180 7.42 -41.03 -14.84
N ILE A 181 7.99 -41.47 -15.97
CA ILE A 181 8.68 -40.69 -17.03
C ILE A 181 7.74 -39.56 -17.51
N PRO A 182 8.25 -38.38 -17.91
CA PRO A 182 7.64 -37.08 -17.64
C PRO A 182 6.37 -36.77 -18.45
N PHE A 183 5.53 -35.93 -17.83
CA PHE A 183 4.52 -35.11 -18.50
C PHE A 183 5.18 -34.45 -19.72
N GLN A 184 4.55 -34.54 -20.88
CA GLN A 184 5.03 -33.84 -22.08
C GLN A 184 5.10 -32.34 -21.74
N GLU A 185 6.31 -31.80 -21.70
CA GLU A 185 6.56 -30.37 -21.85
C GLU A 185 6.10 -29.96 -23.26
N ASN A 186 4.79 -29.83 -23.46
CA ASN A 186 4.33 -28.89 -24.46
C ASN A 186 4.72 -27.52 -23.91
N LYS A 187 5.75 -26.90 -24.50
CA LYS A 187 6.18 -25.55 -24.13
C LYS A 187 4.97 -24.63 -24.20
N LEU A 188 4.37 -24.27 -23.06
CA LEU A 188 3.34 -23.23 -23.02
C LEU A 188 4.05 -21.90 -23.12
N GLN A 189 4.23 -21.48 -24.36
CA GLN A 189 4.68 -20.15 -24.72
C GLN A 189 3.44 -19.31 -24.99
N THR A 190 3.41 -18.09 -24.45
CA THR A 190 2.37 -17.11 -24.75
C THR A 190 3.04 -15.76 -25.00
N THR A 191 2.35 -14.87 -25.69
CA THR A 191 2.87 -13.51 -25.94
C THR A 191 2.11 -12.45 -25.15
N ILE A 192 2.85 -11.64 -24.36
CA ILE A 192 2.30 -10.58 -23.49
C ILE A 192 3.32 -9.43 -23.28
N PRO A 193 3.21 -8.28 -23.96
CA PRO A 193 2.31 -8.00 -25.06
C PRO A 193 2.67 -8.85 -26.29
N LYS A 194 1.80 -8.86 -27.30
CA LYS A 194 1.83 -9.68 -28.52
C LYS A 194 3.22 -9.99 -29.09
N GLU A 195 4.15 -9.06 -28.99
CA GLU A 195 5.52 -9.16 -29.49
C GLU A 195 6.53 -9.90 -28.59
N ILE A 196 6.32 -10.04 -27.28
CA ILE A 196 7.28 -10.66 -26.34
C ILE A 196 6.82 -12.07 -25.96
N ILE A 197 7.69 -13.06 -26.12
CA ILE A 197 7.40 -14.47 -25.83
C ILE A 197 7.83 -14.81 -24.39
N TYR A 198 6.89 -15.32 -23.60
CA TYR A 198 7.12 -15.78 -22.23
C TYR A 198 7.03 -17.31 -22.15
N ASP A 199 8.02 -17.94 -21.53
CA ASP A 199 7.93 -19.32 -21.06
C ASP A 199 7.25 -19.35 -19.70
N VAL A 200 5.97 -19.68 -19.69
CA VAL A 200 5.18 -19.80 -18.46
C VAL A 200 5.18 -21.22 -17.91
N SER A 201 5.87 -22.19 -18.53
CA SER A 201 5.81 -23.63 -18.17
C SER A 201 6.13 -23.89 -16.70
N LYS A 202 7.07 -23.13 -16.11
CA LYS A 202 7.44 -23.19 -14.69
C LYS A 202 6.62 -22.27 -13.78
N PHE A 203 5.90 -21.31 -14.37
CA PHE A 203 5.08 -20.33 -13.66
C PHE A 203 3.62 -20.78 -13.47
N ILE A 204 3.10 -21.61 -14.38
CA ILE A 204 1.72 -22.14 -14.39
C ILE A 204 1.30 -22.67 -13.01
N ASN A 205 2.17 -23.43 -12.33
CA ASN A 205 1.83 -24.10 -11.07
C ASN A 205 1.83 -23.17 -9.85
N ILE A 206 2.40 -21.97 -9.97
CA ILE A 206 2.48 -20.98 -8.88
C ILE A 206 1.65 -19.73 -9.15
N HIS A 207 0.96 -19.68 -10.29
CA HIS A 207 0.07 -18.57 -10.61
C HIS A 207 -1.17 -18.58 -9.68
N PRO A 208 -1.52 -17.45 -9.04
CA PRO A 208 -2.64 -17.40 -8.10
C PRO A 208 -4.00 -17.78 -8.69
N GLY A 209 -4.17 -17.64 -10.01
CA GLY A 209 -5.39 -18.07 -10.72
C GLY A 209 -5.45 -19.58 -11.01
N GLY A 210 -4.42 -20.34 -10.60
CA GLY A 210 -4.28 -21.76 -10.91
C GLY A 210 -3.75 -22.02 -12.32
N ALA A 211 -3.39 -23.27 -12.57
CA ALA A 211 -2.79 -23.71 -13.82
C ALA A 211 -3.78 -23.68 -15.00
N SER A 212 -5.07 -23.90 -14.72
CA SER A 212 -6.14 -23.98 -15.72
C SER A 212 -6.27 -22.74 -16.59
N VAL A 213 -5.89 -21.56 -16.10
CA VAL A 213 -5.97 -20.31 -16.87
C VAL A 213 -5.01 -20.28 -18.05
N PHE A 214 -3.94 -21.07 -18.04
CA PHE A 214 -2.99 -21.14 -19.15
C PHE A 214 -3.34 -22.23 -20.16
N PHE A 215 -4.18 -23.19 -19.76
CA PHE A 215 -4.64 -24.29 -20.61
C PHE A 215 -5.99 -24.01 -21.26
N ASP A 216 -6.52 -22.81 -21.10
CA ASP A 216 -7.65 -22.35 -21.91
C ASP A 216 -7.21 -22.35 -23.38
N ASP A 217 -8.03 -22.94 -24.25
CA ASP A 217 -7.74 -23.06 -25.67
C ASP A 217 -7.52 -21.68 -26.32
N ASP A 218 -8.10 -20.62 -25.75
CA ASP A 218 -7.95 -19.23 -26.20
C ASP A 218 -6.65 -18.56 -25.70
N ILE A 219 -5.84 -19.23 -24.88
CA ILE A 219 -4.62 -18.68 -24.26
C ILE A 219 -3.38 -19.51 -24.64
N ALA A 220 -3.46 -20.83 -24.60
CA ALA A 220 -2.31 -21.71 -24.82
C ALA A 220 -1.73 -21.56 -26.23
N GLY A 221 -0.47 -21.13 -26.36
CA GLY A 221 0.18 -20.97 -27.67
C GLY A 221 -0.34 -19.80 -28.51
N GLN A 222 -1.21 -18.95 -27.95
CA GLN A 222 -1.80 -17.79 -28.61
C GLN A 222 -1.34 -16.46 -27.98
N ASP A 223 -1.72 -15.34 -28.61
CA ASP A 223 -1.60 -14.00 -28.04
C ASP A 223 -2.60 -13.84 -26.89
N ALA A 224 -2.07 -13.77 -25.66
CA ALA A 224 -2.87 -13.63 -24.44
C ALA A 224 -2.89 -12.19 -23.91
N THR A 225 -2.49 -11.20 -24.72
CA THR A 225 -2.40 -9.79 -24.31
C THR A 225 -3.72 -9.31 -23.69
N GLU A 226 -4.85 -9.57 -24.37
CA GLU A 226 -6.16 -9.11 -23.89
C GLU A 226 -6.57 -9.79 -22.57
N GLN A 227 -6.40 -11.10 -22.48
CA GLN A 227 -6.73 -11.91 -21.30
C GLN A 227 -5.85 -11.51 -20.11
N PHE A 228 -4.57 -11.25 -20.34
CA PHE A 228 -3.63 -10.80 -19.32
C PHE A 228 -4.07 -9.44 -18.76
N PHE A 229 -4.24 -8.43 -19.60
CA PHE A 229 -4.62 -7.10 -19.14
C PHE A 229 -6.02 -7.08 -18.54
N ASN A 230 -6.94 -7.98 -18.91
CA ASN A 230 -8.24 -8.08 -18.21
C ASN A 230 -8.14 -8.40 -16.70
N LEU A 231 -6.99 -8.92 -16.23
CA LEU A 231 -6.78 -9.34 -14.84
C LEU A 231 -5.56 -8.69 -14.18
N HIS A 232 -4.60 -8.22 -14.96
CA HIS A 232 -3.29 -7.78 -14.48
C HIS A 232 -2.99 -6.33 -14.88
N ARG A 233 -2.18 -5.69 -14.05
CA ARG A 233 -1.59 -4.38 -14.35
C ARG A 233 -0.28 -4.57 -15.10
N LEU A 234 0.10 -3.57 -15.91
CA LEU A 234 1.34 -3.58 -16.69
C LEU A 234 2.60 -3.75 -15.83
N ASP A 235 2.64 -3.10 -14.65
CA ASP A 235 3.76 -3.13 -13.70
C ASP A 235 4.05 -4.54 -13.14
N VAL A 236 3.11 -5.49 -13.31
CA VAL A 236 3.37 -6.89 -12.99
C VAL A 236 4.52 -7.40 -13.85
N LEU A 237 4.53 -7.15 -15.16
CA LEU A 237 5.56 -7.67 -16.08
C LEU A 237 6.94 -7.04 -15.82
N GLU A 238 7.00 -5.91 -15.13
CA GLU A 238 8.26 -5.22 -14.84
C GLU A 238 9.04 -5.86 -13.69
N LYS A 239 8.41 -6.72 -12.88
CA LYS A 239 9.10 -7.33 -11.73
C LYS A 239 10.16 -8.33 -12.21
N PRO A 240 11.34 -8.38 -11.54
CA PRO A 240 12.46 -9.23 -11.96
C PRO A 240 12.09 -10.70 -12.15
N GLN A 241 11.18 -11.24 -11.33
CA GLN A 241 10.72 -12.62 -11.42
C GLN A 241 9.99 -12.94 -12.74
N TYR A 242 9.30 -11.99 -13.35
CA TYR A 242 8.59 -12.19 -14.62
C TYR A 242 9.44 -11.82 -15.82
N LYS A 243 10.35 -10.84 -15.70
CA LYS A 243 11.36 -10.56 -16.73
C LYS A 243 12.21 -11.80 -17.08
N ARG A 244 12.45 -12.69 -16.10
CA ARG A 244 13.16 -13.96 -16.30
C ARG A 244 12.39 -15.01 -17.11
N LEU A 245 11.08 -14.81 -17.31
CA LEU A 245 10.25 -15.70 -18.12
C LEU A 245 10.33 -15.35 -19.62
N ILE A 246 10.91 -14.21 -19.98
CA ILE A 246 11.07 -13.80 -21.38
C ILE A 246 12.09 -14.71 -22.06
N ILE A 247 11.69 -15.33 -23.18
CA ILE A 247 12.54 -16.23 -23.97
C ILE A 247 12.81 -15.71 -25.39
N GLY A 248 12.15 -14.63 -25.80
CA GLY A 248 12.37 -14.03 -27.11
C GLY A 248 11.38 -12.90 -27.41
N GLN A 249 11.57 -12.29 -28.58
CA GLN A 249 10.67 -11.31 -29.18
C GLN A 249 10.39 -11.76 -30.62
N ILE A 250 9.16 -11.56 -31.10
CA ILE A 250 8.80 -11.85 -32.48
C ILE A 250 9.56 -10.91 -33.42
N GLU A 251 10.26 -11.50 -34.39
CA GLU A 251 11.03 -10.76 -35.38
C GLU A 251 10.11 -9.85 -36.23
N ASN A 252 10.51 -8.59 -36.42
CA ASN A 252 9.78 -7.56 -37.16
C ASN A 252 8.49 -7.00 -36.52
N GLU A 253 8.07 -7.46 -35.32
CA GLU A 253 7.01 -6.80 -34.56
C GLU A 253 7.55 -5.70 -33.63
N LYS A 254 6.93 -4.52 -33.69
CA LYS A 254 7.26 -3.39 -32.81
C LYS A 254 6.40 -3.44 -31.55
N PRO A 255 6.96 -3.15 -30.37
CA PRO A 255 6.17 -3.11 -29.16
C PRO A 255 5.00 -2.13 -29.22
N VAL A 256 3.79 -2.64 -29.05
CA VAL A 256 2.57 -1.81 -29.04
C VAL A 256 2.37 -1.20 -27.64
N ILE A 257 2.78 -1.92 -26.60
CA ILE A 257 2.69 -1.45 -25.22
C ILE A 257 4.05 -0.96 -24.77
N LYS A 258 4.14 0.34 -24.52
CA LYS A 258 5.35 0.97 -23.99
C LYS A 258 5.35 0.86 -22.46
N PHE A 259 6.45 0.35 -21.91
CA PHE A 259 6.71 0.40 -20.49
C PHE A 259 7.18 1.81 -20.10
N PRO A 260 6.47 2.52 -19.21
CA PRO A 260 6.90 3.84 -18.76
C PRO A 260 8.31 3.76 -18.17
N GLN A 261 9.21 4.63 -18.63
CA GLN A 261 10.52 4.79 -18.06
C GLN A 261 10.50 5.86 -16.96
N PRO A 262 11.42 5.80 -15.98
CA PRO A 262 11.57 6.88 -15.01
C PRO A 262 11.78 8.23 -15.69
N GLY A 263 10.94 9.22 -15.38
CA GLY A 263 10.94 10.50 -16.11
C GLY A 263 9.76 10.70 -17.06
N ASP A 264 9.08 9.63 -17.47
CA ASP A 264 8.08 9.74 -18.53
C ASP A 264 6.81 10.49 -18.09
N LEU A 265 6.25 11.26 -19.02
CA LEU A 265 4.92 11.84 -18.89
C LEU A 265 3.85 10.79 -19.22
N SER A 266 2.73 10.81 -18.49
CA SER A 266 1.58 9.99 -18.86
C SER A 266 1.02 10.46 -20.21
N GLU A 267 0.92 9.54 -21.18
CA GLU A 267 0.23 9.76 -22.46
C GLU A 267 -1.30 9.68 -22.33
N VAL A 268 -1.83 9.27 -21.17
CA VAL A 268 -3.28 9.19 -20.92
C VAL A 268 -3.88 10.59 -20.88
N PRO A 269 -5.00 10.84 -21.60
CA PRO A 269 -5.69 12.13 -21.56
C PRO A 269 -5.99 12.59 -20.13
N TYR A 270 -5.62 13.83 -19.82
CA TYR A 270 -5.80 14.47 -18.51
C TYR A 270 -5.06 13.81 -17.33
N GLY A 271 -4.23 12.80 -17.59
CA GLY A 271 -3.36 12.19 -16.59
C GLY A 271 -2.25 13.11 -16.12
N GLU A 272 -1.83 14.06 -16.95
CA GLU A 272 -0.93 15.16 -16.59
C GLU A 272 -1.68 16.50 -16.56
N PRO A 273 -1.23 17.46 -15.72
CA PRO A 273 -1.61 18.86 -15.87
C PRO A 273 -1.32 19.37 -17.29
N SER A 274 -2.19 20.23 -17.82
CA SER A 274 -2.10 20.72 -19.20
C SER A 274 -0.78 21.43 -19.51
N TRP A 275 -0.16 22.12 -18.55
CA TRP A 275 1.11 22.81 -18.75
C TRP A 275 2.32 21.89 -19.05
N LEU A 276 2.20 20.58 -18.78
CA LEU A 276 3.20 19.56 -19.16
C LEU A 276 2.97 19.00 -20.57
N SER A 277 1.80 19.25 -21.16
CA SER A 277 1.51 18.84 -22.53
C SER A 277 2.11 19.83 -23.53
N GLN A 278 2.75 19.30 -24.57
CA GLN A 278 3.29 20.11 -25.66
C GLN A 278 2.22 20.90 -26.43
N ALA A 279 0.95 20.50 -26.33
CA ALA A 279 -0.16 21.14 -27.04
C ALA A 279 -0.66 22.43 -26.35
N TYR A 280 -0.23 22.70 -25.11
CA TYR A 280 -0.75 23.81 -24.32
C TYR A 280 0.37 24.77 -23.91
N HIS A 281 -0.01 26.04 -23.71
CA HIS A 281 0.87 27.08 -23.19
C HIS A 281 0.34 27.53 -21.83
N SER A 282 1.26 27.86 -20.91
CA SER A 282 0.91 28.39 -19.60
C SER A 282 1.63 29.72 -19.35
N PRO A 283 0.94 30.75 -18.82
CA PRO A 283 1.58 31.99 -18.41
C PRO A 283 2.31 31.87 -17.06
N TYR A 284 2.10 30.77 -16.32
CA TYR A 284 2.63 30.57 -14.97
C TYR A 284 4.00 29.90 -14.98
N TYR A 285 4.24 28.97 -15.91
CA TYR A 285 5.41 28.10 -15.88
C TYR A 285 6.56 28.57 -16.77
N LYS A 286 7.76 28.61 -16.19
CA LYS A 286 9.02 28.92 -16.87
C LYS A 286 9.86 27.66 -17.06
N GLU A 287 10.97 27.77 -17.77
CA GLU A 287 11.87 26.64 -18.02
C GLU A 287 12.46 26.04 -16.73
N SER A 288 12.73 26.84 -15.70
CA SER A 288 13.20 26.33 -14.40
C SER A 288 12.16 25.41 -13.73
N HIS A 289 10.86 25.72 -13.85
CA HIS A 289 9.78 24.86 -13.33
C HIS A 289 9.74 23.52 -14.06
N LYS A 290 9.85 23.54 -15.40
CA LYS A 290 9.84 22.32 -16.24
C LYS A 290 11.09 21.47 -15.99
N ALA A 291 12.26 22.10 -15.88
CA ALA A 291 13.51 21.42 -15.59
C ALA A 291 13.47 20.74 -14.22
N LEU A 292 12.99 21.45 -13.19
CA LEU A 292 12.79 20.88 -11.86
C LEU A 292 11.77 19.74 -11.89
N GLN A 293 10.66 19.90 -12.62
CA GLN A 293 9.64 18.87 -12.75
C GLN A 293 10.20 17.57 -13.34
N ASN A 294 10.93 17.67 -14.45
CA ASN A 294 11.57 16.51 -15.10
C ASN A 294 12.56 15.80 -14.17
N TRP A 295 13.33 16.57 -13.40
CA TRP A 295 14.28 16.02 -12.44
C TRP A 295 13.58 15.36 -11.24
N MET A 296 12.62 16.06 -10.63
CA MET A 296 11.82 15.55 -9.51
C MET A 296 11.09 14.28 -9.90
N ARG A 297 10.56 14.21 -11.12
CA ARG A 297 9.91 13.02 -11.66
C ARG A 297 10.84 11.80 -11.65
N LYS A 298 12.03 11.93 -12.24
CA LYS A 298 13.03 10.86 -12.23
C LYS A 298 13.43 10.46 -10.81
N PHE A 299 13.63 11.43 -9.93
CA PHE A 299 13.94 11.18 -8.53
C PHE A 299 12.82 10.40 -7.83
N VAL A 300 11.56 10.81 -8.02
CA VAL A 300 10.40 10.13 -7.43
C VAL A 300 10.27 8.71 -7.98
N ASP A 301 10.41 8.52 -9.28
CA ASP A 301 10.25 7.21 -9.91
C ASP A 301 11.35 6.22 -9.46
N THR A 302 12.59 6.69 -9.29
CA THR A 302 13.75 5.83 -8.98
C THR A 302 14.09 5.68 -7.50
N VAL A 303 13.79 6.69 -6.67
CA VAL A 303 14.16 6.71 -5.25
C VAL A 303 12.94 6.57 -4.36
N ILE A 304 11.92 7.40 -4.58
CA ILE A 304 10.77 7.49 -3.67
C ILE A 304 9.78 6.34 -3.87
N THR A 305 9.37 6.08 -5.10
CA THR A 305 8.30 5.12 -5.42
C THR A 305 8.60 3.69 -4.95
N PRO A 306 9.83 3.14 -5.14
CA PRO A 306 10.16 1.83 -4.61
C PRO A 306 10.06 1.74 -3.08
N ASP A 307 10.54 2.77 -2.37
CA ASP A 307 10.44 2.81 -0.90
C ASP A 307 8.99 2.99 -0.46
N ALA A 308 8.23 3.86 -1.12
CA ALA A 308 6.83 4.11 -0.84
C ALA A 308 5.98 2.84 -0.88
N LEU A 309 6.14 2.03 -1.92
CA LEU A 309 5.42 0.76 -2.06
C LEU A 309 5.83 -0.25 -0.98
N ALA A 310 7.11 -0.28 -0.58
CA ALA A 310 7.60 -1.18 0.45
C ALA A 310 7.14 -0.78 1.86
N ARG A 311 7.24 0.50 2.19
CA ARG A 311 6.93 1.08 3.50
C ARG A 311 5.45 1.22 3.76
N GLU A 312 4.65 1.53 2.74
CA GLU A 312 3.19 1.46 2.88
C GLU A 312 2.76 0.04 3.26
N LYS A 313 3.39 -0.99 2.66
CA LYS A 313 3.06 -2.39 2.91
C LYS A 313 3.47 -2.89 4.29
N ASP A 314 4.67 -2.55 4.77
CA ASP A 314 5.18 -3.06 6.05
C ASP A 314 4.96 -2.13 7.25
N GLY A 315 4.51 -0.90 7.00
CA GLY A 315 4.17 0.08 8.02
C GLY A 315 5.38 0.75 8.70
N LYS A 316 6.60 0.52 8.23
CA LYS A 316 7.81 1.19 8.73
C LYS A 316 7.91 2.60 8.14
N ARG A 317 8.64 3.50 8.81
CA ARG A 317 8.94 4.85 8.29
C ARG A 317 9.76 4.78 7.00
N CYS A 318 9.79 5.90 6.25
CA CYS A 318 10.68 6.04 5.09
C CYS A 318 12.13 5.69 5.45
N SER A 319 12.81 5.03 4.51
CA SER A 319 14.16 4.51 4.74
C SER A 319 15.21 5.63 4.85
N ASP A 320 16.25 5.43 5.65
CA ASP A 320 17.32 6.43 5.84
C ASP A 320 17.98 6.85 4.53
N GLY A 321 18.23 5.90 3.61
CA GLY A 321 18.77 6.23 2.29
C GLY A 321 17.86 7.11 1.42
N VAL A 322 16.55 7.16 1.67
CA VAL A 322 15.65 8.14 1.04
C VAL A 322 15.81 9.51 1.69
N VAL A 323 15.85 9.56 3.02
CA VAL A 323 16.05 10.80 3.80
C VAL A 323 17.39 11.46 3.42
N GLU A 324 18.48 10.69 3.38
CA GLU A 324 19.81 11.13 2.99
C GLU A 324 19.83 11.72 1.58
N LYS A 325 19.19 11.06 0.61
CA LYS A 325 19.09 11.57 -0.77
C LYS A 325 18.25 12.83 -0.85
N MET A 326 17.13 12.91 -0.12
CA MET A 326 16.32 14.12 -0.08
C MET A 326 17.09 15.30 0.51
N ALA A 327 17.92 15.06 1.52
CA ALA A 327 18.81 16.07 2.09
C ALA A 327 19.94 16.45 1.11
N GLN A 328 20.61 15.47 0.49
CA GLN A 328 21.68 15.67 -0.48
C GLN A 328 21.26 16.61 -1.63
N TYR A 329 20.02 16.47 -2.10
CA TYR A 329 19.49 17.27 -3.20
C TYR A 329 18.64 18.46 -2.74
N GLU A 330 18.66 18.77 -1.45
CA GLU A 330 17.99 19.92 -0.84
C GLU A 330 16.46 19.91 -1.01
N ILE A 331 15.86 18.74 -1.25
CA ILE A 331 14.40 18.57 -1.35
C ILE A 331 13.74 18.93 -0.02
N ASN A 332 14.37 18.58 1.11
CA ASN A 332 13.87 18.95 2.43
C ASN A 332 13.73 20.47 2.59
N ALA A 333 14.73 21.23 2.13
CA ALA A 333 14.71 22.68 2.18
C ALA A 333 13.68 23.26 1.20
N MET A 334 13.68 22.80 -0.06
CA MET A 334 12.76 23.30 -1.09
C MET A 334 11.27 23.10 -0.74
N ARG A 335 10.93 22.07 0.04
CA ARG A 335 9.55 21.81 0.50
C ARG A 335 9.03 22.81 1.54
N LEU A 336 9.86 23.71 2.04
CA LEU A 336 9.45 24.81 2.93
C LEU A 336 9.10 26.09 2.16
N GLY A 337 9.11 26.04 0.83
CA GLY A 337 8.83 27.17 -0.06
C GLY A 337 10.03 28.11 -0.25
N PRO A 338 9.86 29.22 -0.99
CA PRO A 338 10.92 30.18 -1.21
C PRO A 338 11.31 30.93 0.08
N GLY A 339 12.61 31.15 0.29
CA GLY A 339 13.09 31.97 1.39
C GLY A 339 14.59 31.88 1.64
N LYS A 340 15.05 32.63 2.66
CA LYS A 340 16.47 32.74 3.04
C LYS A 340 17.12 31.40 3.37
N HIS A 341 16.34 30.41 3.81
CA HIS A 341 16.84 29.08 4.14
C HIS A 341 17.39 28.33 2.92
N LEU A 342 17.06 28.76 1.69
CA LEU A 342 17.60 28.22 0.44
C LEU A 342 18.93 28.86 0.02
N HIS A 343 19.28 30.04 0.55
CA HIS A 343 20.47 30.77 0.11
C HIS A 343 21.74 29.98 0.42
N GLY A 344 22.65 29.90 -0.56
CA GLY A 344 23.91 29.16 -0.44
C GLY A 344 23.78 27.64 -0.62
N ARG A 345 22.59 27.13 -0.94
CA ARG A 345 22.35 25.70 -1.24
C ARG A 345 22.37 25.43 -2.74
N THR A 346 22.75 24.21 -3.12
CA THR A 346 22.71 23.73 -4.51
C THR A 346 21.44 22.91 -4.72
N LEU A 347 20.38 23.56 -5.18
CA LEU A 347 19.05 22.95 -5.27
C LEU A 347 18.96 21.99 -6.47
N ALA A 348 18.59 20.73 -6.23
CA ALA A 348 18.42 19.72 -7.27
C ALA A 348 19.59 19.70 -8.28
N GLU A 349 20.82 19.51 -7.79
CA GLU A 349 22.04 19.48 -8.63
C GLU A 349 22.30 20.80 -9.39
N GLY A 350 21.75 21.92 -8.91
CA GLY A 350 21.91 23.24 -9.51
C GLY A 350 20.90 23.54 -10.62
N ILE A 351 19.86 22.71 -10.79
CA ILE A 351 18.80 22.92 -11.78
C ILE A 351 18.04 24.23 -11.54
N VAL A 352 17.88 24.61 -10.26
CA VAL A 352 17.21 25.85 -9.86
C VAL A 352 18.16 26.65 -8.98
N LYS A 353 18.31 27.94 -9.26
CA LYS A 353 19.04 28.83 -8.36
C LYS A 353 18.15 29.22 -7.17
N PRO A 354 18.69 29.33 -5.95
CA PRO A 354 17.91 29.76 -4.79
C PRO A 354 17.12 31.05 -4.98
N GLU A 355 17.66 32.00 -5.74
CA GLU A 355 17.02 33.31 -6.01
C GLU A 355 15.88 33.23 -7.05
N GLU A 356 15.85 32.17 -7.84
CA GLU A 356 14.81 31.91 -8.86
C GLU A 356 13.68 31.03 -8.31
N PHE A 357 13.90 30.35 -7.19
CA PHE A 357 12.92 29.46 -6.57
C PHE A 357 11.69 30.24 -6.07
N ASP A 358 10.50 29.77 -6.42
CA ASP A 358 9.22 30.38 -6.07
C ASP A 358 8.17 29.32 -5.69
N TYR A 359 6.96 29.76 -5.32
CA TYR A 359 5.88 28.85 -4.92
C TYR A 359 5.37 27.93 -6.06
N LEU A 360 5.69 28.22 -7.33
CA LEU A 360 5.36 27.33 -8.44
C LEU A 360 6.39 26.19 -8.56
N HIS A 361 7.67 26.44 -8.21
CA HIS A 361 8.64 25.36 -8.01
C HIS A 361 8.21 24.43 -6.86
N GLU A 362 7.78 25.01 -5.74
CA GLU A 362 7.28 24.24 -4.60
C GLU A 362 6.03 23.41 -4.96
N LEU A 363 5.10 23.99 -5.73
CA LEU A 363 3.93 23.30 -6.26
C LEU A 363 4.35 22.08 -7.08
N VAL A 364 5.31 22.23 -7.99
CA VAL A 364 5.85 21.14 -8.82
C VAL A 364 6.39 19.99 -7.95
N ILE A 365 7.19 20.30 -6.94
CA ILE A 365 7.76 19.30 -6.02
C ILE A 365 6.62 18.53 -5.33
N ASN A 366 5.65 19.24 -4.76
CA ASN A 366 4.55 18.62 -4.03
C ASN A 366 3.66 17.76 -4.93
N GLN A 367 3.46 18.14 -6.20
CA GLN A 367 2.75 17.29 -7.16
C GLN A 367 3.55 16.03 -7.51
N GLU A 368 4.85 16.13 -7.80
CA GLU A 368 5.65 14.95 -8.12
C GLU A 368 5.72 13.97 -6.93
N LEU A 369 5.89 14.47 -5.70
CA LEU A 369 6.05 13.64 -4.50
C LEU A 369 4.87 12.70 -4.20
N VAL A 370 3.66 12.98 -4.69
CA VAL A 370 2.47 12.16 -4.39
C VAL A 370 2.09 11.19 -5.52
N ARG A 371 2.83 11.17 -6.63
CA ARG A 371 2.49 10.35 -7.82
C ARG A 371 2.51 8.84 -7.57
N HIS A 372 3.22 8.38 -6.55
CA HIS A 372 3.25 6.97 -6.18
C HIS A 372 1.93 6.46 -5.57
N GLY A 373 1.00 7.35 -5.20
CA GLY A 373 -0.35 6.99 -4.74
C GLY A 373 -0.44 6.28 -3.40
N GLN A 374 0.62 6.30 -2.56
CA GLN A 374 0.64 5.65 -1.24
C GLN A 374 0.44 6.71 -0.15
N ARG A 375 -0.80 6.85 0.35
CA ARG A 375 -1.14 7.98 1.22
C ARG A 375 -0.39 7.97 2.56
N GLY A 376 -0.34 6.84 3.25
CA GLY A 376 0.34 6.75 4.54
C GLY A 376 1.81 7.17 4.40
N TYR A 377 2.48 6.68 3.36
CA TYR A 377 3.86 7.03 3.07
C TYR A 377 4.04 8.50 2.72
N GLY A 378 3.12 9.11 1.98
CA GLY A 378 3.16 10.55 1.67
C GLY A 378 3.19 11.41 2.93
N ASP A 379 2.35 11.09 3.92
CA ASP A 379 2.36 11.74 5.24
C ASP A 379 3.64 11.34 6.06
N GLY A 380 4.14 10.12 5.84
CA GLY A 380 5.37 9.57 6.44
C GLY A 380 6.68 10.11 5.86
N LEU A 381 6.62 10.77 4.70
CA LEU A 381 7.76 11.34 4.00
C LEU A 381 8.07 12.73 4.56
N LEU A 382 8.36 12.79 5.86
CA LEU A 382 8.73 13.99 6.59
C LEU A 382 7.69 15.13 6.48
N ALA A 383 6.39 14.82 6.37
CA ALA A 383 5.36 15.86 6.35
C ALA A 383 5.32 16.65 7.67
N GLY A 384 5.68 16.02 8.79
CA GLY A 384 5.90 16.65 10.09
C GLY A 384 6.94 17.77 10.04
N MET A 385 7.98 17.65 9.20
CA MET A 385 8.95 18.72 8.99
C MET A 385 8.31 19.92 8.28
N VAL A 386 7.51 19.67 7.24
CA VAL A 386 6.86 20.72 6.44
C VAL A 386 5.93 21.58 7.30
N ILE A 387 5.32 21.02 8.34
CA ILE A 387 4.44 21.77 9.25
C ILE A 387 5.09 22.16 10.58
N GLY A 388 6.10 21.41 11.04
CA GLY A 388 6.71 21.55 12.36
C GLY A 388 7.94 22.45 12.39
N LEU A 389 8.69 22.53 11.28
CA LEU A 389 9.86 23.41 11.16
C LEU A 389 9.52 24.89 10.88
N PRO A 390 8.47 25.26 10.12
CA PRO A 390 8.20 26.67 9.84
C PRO A 390 7.98 27.56 11.08
N PRO A 391 7.38 27.11 12.20
CA PRO A 391 7.37 27.88 13.44
C PRO A 391 8.77 28.28 13.92
N VAL A 392 9.75 27.36 13.85
CA VAL A 392 11.16 27.65 14.19
C VAL A 392 11.78 28.60 13.17
N LEU A 393 11.57 28.32 11.88
CA LEU A 393 12.10 29.12 10.78
C LEU A 393 11.65 30.58 10.82
N ASN A 394 10.39 30.82 11.17
CA ASN A 394 9.78 32.15 11.12
C ASN A 394 9.82 32.90 12.46
N PHE A 395 9.77 32.17 13.58
CA PHE A 395 9.59 32.78 14.92
C PHE A 395 10.65 32.40 15.96
N GLY A 396 11.56 31.48 15.65
CA GLY A 396 12.67 31.15 16.55
C GLY A 396 13.70 32.28 16.66
N SER A 397 14.48 32.28 17.75
CA SER A 397 15.67 33.14 17.85
C SER A 397 16.74 32.71 16.84
N ASP A 398 17.73 33.56 16.60
CA ASP A 398 18.81 33.24 15.66
C ASP A 398 19.66 32.06 16.15
N GLU A 399 19.85 31.94 17.46
CA GLU A 399 20.54 30.80 18.10
C GLU A 399 19.75 29.51 17.90
N LEU A 400 18.42 29.55 18.09
CA LEU A 400 17.57 28.38 17.91
C LEU A 400 17.53 27.92 16.45
N LYS A 401 17.44 28.87 15.52
CA LYS A 401 17.50 28.60 14.07
C LYS A 401 18.83 27.95 13.68
N ALA A 402 19.94 28.50 14.14
CA ALA A 402 21.28 27.99 13.85
C ALA A 402 21.50 26.55 14.36
N ARG A 403 20.87 26.20 15.49
CA ARG A 403 20.96 24.86 16.08
C ARG A 403 20.06 23.83 15.39
N ILE A 404 18.80 24.19 15.15
CA ILE A 404 17.75 23.23 14.79
C ILE A 404 17.60 23.04 13.28
N ILE A 405 17.64 24.13 12.50
CA ILE A 405 17.36 24.05 11.06
C ILE A 405 18.35 23.13 10.33
N PRO A 406 19.69 23.22 10.56
CA PRO A 406 20.63 22.36 9.84
C PRO A 406 20.41 20.87 10.10
N GLN A 407 20.14 20.48 11.35
CA GLN A 407 19.93 19.08 11.75
C GLN A 407 18.64 18.50 11.14
N VAL A 408 17.59 19.32 11.03
CA VAL A 408 16.33 18.89 10.43
C VAL A 408 16.44 18.79 8.91
N LEU A 409 17.05 19.79 8.26
CA LEU A 409 17.18 19.79 6.80
C LEU A 409 18.15 18.71 6.30
N SER A 410 19.19 18.37 7.07
CA SER A 410 20.11 17.26 6.77
C SER A 410 19.45 15.89 6.95
N GLY A 411 18.29 15.81 7.62
CA GLY A 411 17.65 14.55 7.97
C GLY A 411 18.29 13.80 9.14
N GLU A 412 19.23 14.44 9.87
CA GLU A 412 19.82 13.90 11.09
C GLU A 412 18.80 13.83 12.23
N LYS A 413 17.92 14.83 12.30
CA LYS A 413 16.89 14.98 13.31
C LYS A 413 15.53 15.23 12.67
N PHE A 414 14.48 14.78 13.32
CA PHE A 414 13.11 14.88 12.81
C PHE A 414 12.27 15.81 13.69
N ILE A 415 11.38 16.58 13.07
CA ILE A 415 10.49 17.52 13.78
C ILE A 415 9.03 17.28 13.41
N SER A 416 8.14 17.49 14.38
CA SER A 416 6.69 17.44 14.21
C SER A 416 6.00 18.69 14.73
N LEU A 417 4.79 18.96 14.23
CA LEU A 417 3.90 19.98 14.76
C LEU A 417 2.90 19.35 15.75
N ALA A 418 2.91 19.80 17.00
CA ALA A 418 2.16 19.19 18.10
C ALA A 418 1.12 20.16 18.69
N ILE A 419 0.02 20.35 17.96
CA ILE A 419 -1.08 21.25 18.36
C ILE A 419 -2.26 20.47 18.94
N SER A 420 -2.86 19.60 18.13
CA SER A 420 -4.13 18.94 18.42
C SER A 420 -4.08 18.06 19.67
N GLU A 421 -5.19 18.08 20.42
CA GLU A 421 -5.41 17.30 21.62
C GLU A 421 -6.70 16.47 21.49
N ALA A 422 -6.93 15.54 22.43
CA ALA A 422 -8.17 14.77 22.46
C ALA A 422 -9.43 15.65 22.60
N PHE A 423 -9.30 16.81 23.27
CA PHE A 423 -10.41 17.73 23.57
C PHE A 423 -10.37 19.02 22.73
N ALA A 424 -9.29 19.26 21.98
CA ALA A 424 -9.08 20.49 21.24
C ALA A 424 -8.41 20.18 19.90
N GLY A 425 -9.25 20.03 18.86
CA GLY A 425 -8.82 19.91 17.46
C GLY A 425 -9.12 21.21 16.72
N SER A 426 -10.41 21.44 16.44
CA SER A 426 -10.89 22.67 15.81
C SER A 426 -10.77 23.90 16.73
N ASP A 427 -11.05 23.71 18.02
CA ASP A 427 -10.95 24.75 19.04
C ASP A 427 -9.52 24.89 19.59
N VAL A 428 -8.59 25.25 18.71
CA VAL A 428 -7.16 25.42 19.04
C VAL A 428 -6.94 26.51 20.10
N ALA A 429 -7.87 27.42 20.33
CA ALA A 429 -7.75 28.42 21.39
C ALA A 429 -7.82 27.81 22.80
N ASN A 430 -8.42 26.62 22.95
CA ASN A 430 -8.70 25.98 24.24
C ASN A 430 -7.85 24.72 24.49
N LEU A 431 -6.59 24.72 24.00
CA LEU A 431 -5.60 23.69 24.36
C LEU A 431 -5.43 23.58 25.89
N ARG A 432 -5.18 22.36 26.36
CA ARG A 432 -5.03 22.02 27.78
C ARG A 432 -3.63 21.61 28.17
N THR A 433 -2.75 21.26 27.23
CA THR A 433 -1.31 21.11 27.53
C THR A 433 -0.79 22.41 28.11
N THR A 434 -0.29 22.40 29.34
CA THR A 434 0.17 23.59 30.06
C THR A 434 1.67 23.77 29.93
N ALA A 435 2.12 25.03 29.97
CA ALA A 435 3.51 25.39 30.22
C ALA A 435 3.55 26.40 31.38
N VAL A 436 4.26 26.06 32.46
CA VAL A 436 4.41 26.93 33.65
C VAL A 436 5.87 27.25 33.84
N LYS A 437 6.22 28.50 34.14
CA LYS A 437 7.62 28.86 34.42
C LYS A 437 8.10 28.19 35.71
N SER A 438 9.33 27.66 35.69
CA SER A 438 10.03 27.23 36.90
C SER A 438 10.22 28.41 37.86
N GLN A 439 10.50 28.12 39.14
CA GLN A 439 10.67 29.16 40.18
C GLN A 439 11.76 30.18 39.85
N ASP A 440 12.81 29.77 39.12
CA ASP A 440 13.90 30.64 38.66
C ASP A 440 13.58 31.39 37.35
N GLY A 441 12.42 31.15 36.74
CA GLY A 441 11.98 31.75 35.48
C GLY A 441 12.75 31.30 34.25
N LYS A 442 13.65 30.32 34.36
CA LYS A 442 14.56 29.90 33.27
C LYS A 442 14.00 28.79 32.39
N HIS A 443 12.98 28.07 32.85
CA HIS A 443 12.43 26.94 32.12
C HIS A 443 10.90 26.99 32.11
N TRP A 444 10.31 26.47 31.05
CA TRP A 444 8.95 25.97 30.99
C TRP A 444 8.90 24.55 31.55
N ILE A 445 7.92 24.27 32.40
CA ILE A 445 7.53 22.92 32.82
C ILE A 445 6.26 22.56 32.08
N ILE A 446 6.35 21.60 31.16
CA ILE A 446 5.29 21.25 30.22
C ILE A 446 4.62 19.95 30.65
N ASN A 447 3.29 19.99 30.74
CA ASN A 447 2.45 18.86 31.10
C ASN A 447 1.24 18.75 30.18
N GLY A 448 0.91 17.54 29.74
CA GLY A 448 -0.31 17.26 28.98
C GLY A 448 -0.08 16.32 27.81
N THR A 449 -1.02 16.30 26.86
CA THR A 449 -1.03 15.26 25.83
C THR A 449 -1.42 15.82 24.47
N LYS A 450 -0.78 15.34 23.41
CA LYS A 450 -1.10 15.68 22.01
C LYS A 450 -1.53 14.44 21.25
N LYS A 451 -2.39 14.61 20.25
CA LYS A 451 -3.00 13.48 19.53
C LYS A 451 -3.03 13.75 18.03
N TRP A 452 -2.79 12.70 17.25
CA TRP A 452 -2.75 12.72 15.77
C TRP A 452 -1.53 13.44 15.20
N ILE A 453 -0.38 13.33 15.87
CA ILE A 453 0.82 14.05 15.48
C ILE A 453 1.57 13.27 14.40
N THR A 454 1.47 13.72 13.16
CA THR A 454 2.18 13.14 12.00
C THR A 454 3.69 13.13 12.24
N ASN A 455 4.33 11.99 11.98
CA ASN A 455 5.76 11.73 12.23
C ASN A 455 6.19 11.75 13.72
N GLY A 456 5.26 11.93 14.65
CA GLY A 456 5.56 12.07 16.07
C GLY A 456 6.22 10.84 16.68
N THR A 457 6.02 9.63 16.13
CA THR A 457 6.62 8.40 16.67
C THR A 457 8.13 8.33 16.53
N PHE A 458 8.70 9.12 15.63
CA PHE A 458 10.15 9.15 15.36
C PHE A 458 10.74 10.56 15.39
N SER A 459 9.97 11.57 15.77
CA SER A 459 10.46 12.96 15.87
C SER A 459 11.35 13.17 17.09
N ASP A 460 12.45 13.89 16.92
CA ASP A 460 13.34 14.37 17.97
C ASP A 460 12.87 15.72 18.52
N TYR A 461 12.18 16.51 17.70
CA TYR A 461 11.71 17.84 18.04
C TYR A 461 10.19 17.96 17.86
N PHE A 462 9.56 18.79 18.69
CA PHE A 462 8.14 19.07 18.65
C PHE A 462 7.90 20.56 18.78
N SER A 463 7.25 21.15 17.78
CA SER A 463 6.71 22.50 17.88
C SER A 463 5.36 22.41 18.58
N VAL A 464 5.30 22.70 19.89
CA VAL A 464 4.16 22.44 20.77
C VAL A 464 3.39 23.71 21.09
N GLY A 465 2.07 23.68 20.91
CA GLY A 465 1.18 24.72 21.42
C GLY A 465 0.80 24.44 22.88
N CYS A 466 1.13 25.34 23.79
CA CYS A 466 0.89 25.21 25.22
C CYS A 466 0.03 26.36 25.75
N LYS A 467 -0.80 26.08 26.75
CA LYS A 467 -1.51 27.06 27.55
C LYS A 467 -0.59 27.61 28.65
N THR A 468 -0.43 28.92 28.65
CA THR A 468 0.30 29.71 29.65
C THR A 468 -0.70 30.59 30.42
N GLU A 469 -0.24 31.33 31.44
CA GLU A 469 -1.13 32.16 32.26
C GLU A 469 -1.86 33.24 31.44
N GLY A 470 -1.18 33.88 30.47
CA GLY A 470 -1.74 34.95 29.66
C GLY A 470 -2.39 34.52 28.34
N GLY A 471 -2.34 33.22 27.99
CA GLY A 471 -2.92 32.73 26.75
C GLY A 471 -2.29 31.43 26.25
N LEU A 472 -1.92 31.43 24.97
CA LEU A 472 -1.20 30.32 24.35
C LEU A 472 0.22 30.74 24.02
N THR A 473 1.19 29.87 24.25
CA THR A 473 2.59 30.05 23.87
C THR A 473 3.03 28.87 23.01
N MET A 474 3.76 29.16 21.93
CA MET A 474 4.34 28.13 21.07
C MET A 474 5.77 27.85 21.54
N ILE A 475 6.12 26.59 21.79
CA ILE A 475 7.40 26.22 22.41
C ILE A 475 8.03 25.06 21.61
N LEU A 476 9.32 25.14 21.30
CA LEU A 476 10.07 24.02 20.75
C LEU A 476 10.51 23.07 21.88
N VAL A 477 9.97 21.86 21.87
CA VAL A 477 10.26 20.81 22.85
C VAL A 477 11.12 19.73 22.22
N GLU A 478 12.21 19.37 22.87
CA GLU A 478 13.08 18.27 22.45
C GLU A 478 12.60 16.97 23.09
N ARG A 479 12.80 15.84 22.41
CA ARG A 479 12.52 14.53 22.97
C ARG A 479 13.54 14.22 24.07
N THR A 480 13.11 14.40 25.31
CA THR A 480 13.87 14.07 26.51
C THR A 480 13.12 13.07 27.38
N GLU A 481 13.65 12.79 28.56
CA GLU A 481 12.86 12.22 29.66
C GLU A 481 11.57 13.05 29.87
N GLY A 482 10.45 12.36 30.15
CA GLY A 482 9.13 12.97 30.23
C GLY A 482 8.37 13.11 28.90
N VAL A 483 9.02 12.92 27.74
CA VAL A 483 8.36 12.91 26.42
C VAL A 483 8.18 11.48 25.93
N SER A 484 6.95 10.95 25.96
CA SER A 484 6.63 9.62 25.45
C SER A 484 5.72 9.69 24.23
N THR A 485 5.86 8.73 23.31
CA THR A 485 5.05 8.68 22.08
C THR A 485 4.53 7.28 21.80
N GLU A 486 3.24 7.18 21.48
CA GLU A 486 2.58 5.93 21.11
C GLU A 486 2.02 6.01 19.68
N GLN A 487 2.20 4.95 18.90
CA GLN A 487 1.69 4.88 17.54
C GLN A 487 0.16 4.78 17.54
N ILE A 488 -0.51 5.70 16.83
CA ILE A 488 -1.93 5.57 16.54
C ILE A 488 -2.10 4.91 15.17
N LYS A 489 -2.93 3.87 15.12
CA LYS A 489 -3.33 3.20 13.87
C LYS A 489 -4.54 3.92 13.28
N THR A 490 -4.34 4.59 12.15
CA THR A 490 -5.40 5.24 11.38
C THR A 490 -5.84 4.31 10.24
N SER A 491 -6.75 4.77 9.37
CA SER A 491 -7.19 3.95 8.23
C SER A 491 -6.14 3.79 7.13
N TYR A 492 -4.97 4.45 7.18
CA TYR A 492 -3.82 4.20 6.31
C TYR A 492 -2.66 3.53 7.06
N SER A 493 -1.57 3.21 6.35
CA SER A 493 -0.40 2.54 6.93
C SER A 493 0.28 3.34 8.04
N THR A 494 0.86 2.65 9.03
CA THR A 494 1.60 3.26 10.16
C THR A 494 2.88 3.96 9.75
N THR A 495 3.32 3.84 8.49
CA THR A 495 4.46 4.58 7.95
C THR A 495 4.33 6.10 8.11
N ALA A 496 3.12 6.65 8.28
CA ALA A 496 2.89 8.06 8.59
C ALA A 496 3.48 8.50 9.95
N GLY A 497 3.72 7.56 10.85
CA GLY A 497 4.23 7.83 12.20
C GLY A 497 3.27 8.66 13.05
N THR A 498 1.97 8.56 12.81
CA THR A 498 0.94 9.30 13.55
C THR A 498 0.98 8.93 15.04
N ALA A 499 1.24 9.91 15.91
CA ALA A 499 1.48 9.66 17.32
C ALA A 499 0.43 10.27 18.26
N TYR A 500 0.26 9.60 19.39
CA TYR A 500 -0.15 10.21 20.65
C TYR A 500 1.13 10.58 21.41
N ILE A 501 1.19 11.76 22.00
CA ILE A 501 2.37 12.26 22.72
C ILE A 501 1.95 12.63 24.13
N THR A 502 2.72 12.21 25.12
CA THR A 502 2.57 12.65 26.52
C THR A 502 3.79 13.45 26.93
N PHE A 503 3.54 14.57 27.60
CA PHE A 503 4.51 15.41 28.27
C PHE A 503 4.25 15.33 29.77
N ASP A 504 5.23 14.84 30.52
CA ASP A 504 5.20 14.69 31.97
C ASP A 504 6.39 15.44 32.58
N ASP A 505 6.12 16.56 33.25
CA ASP A 505 7.09 17.48 33.86
C ASP A 505 8.31 17.82 32.96
N VAL A 506 8.06 18.01 31.67
CA VAL A 506 9.11 18.23 30.68
C VAL A 506 9.69 19.64 30.85
N LYS A 507 10.96 19.70 31.23
CA LYS A 507 11.68 20.96 31.49
C LYS A 507 12.34 21.47 30.21
N VAL A 508 11.86 22.60 29.70
CA VAL A 508 12.33 23.20 28.44
C VAL A 508 12.84 24.62 28.70
N PRO A 509 14.02 25.03 28.22
CA PRO A 509 14.50 26.39 28.41
C PRO A 509 13.55 27.46 27.83
N VAL A 510 13.41 28.63 28.48
CA VAL A 510 12.50 29.68 28.01
C VAL A 510 12.92 30.28 26.67
N GLU A 511 14.19 30.20 26.31
CA GLU A 511 14.73 30.58 25.00
C GLU A 511 14.22 29.71 23.83
N ASN A 512 13.60 28.55 24.11
CA ASN A 512 12.93 27.74 23.11
C ASN A 512 11.52 28.25 22.74
N THR A 513 11.09 29.38 23.31
CA THR A 513 9.81 30.02 22.97
C THR A 513 9.85 30.50 21.52
N LEU A 514 8.82 30.16 20.74
CA LEU A 514 8.67 30.54 19.34
C LEU A 514 7.71 31.71 19.23
N GLY A 515 8.25 32.90 18.97
CA GLY A 515 7.48 34.14 18.94
C GLY A 515 7.24 34.73 20.34
N PRO A 516 6.29 35.68 20.47
CA PRO A 516 5.97 36.29 21.77
C PRO A 516 5.32 35.28 22.73
N GLU A 517 5.70 35.36 24.01
CA GLU A 517 4.95 34.73 25.11
C GLU A 517 3.48 35.18 25.06
N ASP A 518 2.56 34.25 25.28
CA ASP A 518 1.09 34.41 25.13
C ASP A 518 0.61 34.78 23.71
N GLY A 519 1.52 34.94 22.75
CA GLY A 519 1.26 35.21 21.33
C GLY A 519 1.19 33.96 20.44
N GLY A 520 1.19 32.75 21.03
CA GLY A 520 1.29 31.47 20.34
C GLY A 520 0.16 31.20 19.34
N LEU A 521 -1.05 31.74 19.56
CA LEU A 521 -2.15 31.58 18.59
C LEU A 521 -1.81 32.19 17.22
N LEU A 522 -1.13 33.33 17.20
CA LEU A 522 -0.68 33.96 15.94
C LEU A 522 0.32 33.06 15.21
N VAL A 523 1.27 32.48 15.94
CA VAL A 523 2.29 31.58 15.39
C VAL A 523 1.63 30.36 14.77
N ILE A 524 0.69 29.72 15.49
CA ILE A 524 -0.04 28.54 15.01
C ILE A 524 -0.82 28.87 13.74
N LEU A 525 -1.59 29.95 13.74
CA LEU A 525 -2.45 30.31 12.59
C LEU A 525 -1.67 30.75 11.36
N SER A 526 -0.49 31.37 11.54
CA SER A 526 0.37 31.78 10.41
C SER A 526 0.84 30.57 9.58
N ASN A 527 1.04 29.43 10.23
CA ASN A 527 1.52 28.21 9.60
C ASN A 527 0.48 27.54 8.68
N PHE A 528 -0.81 27.69 8.98
CA PHE A 528 -1.88 26.96 8.30
C PHE A 528 -2.08 27.34 6.82
N ASN A 529 -1.70 28.55 6.41
CA ASN A 529 -1.88 28.96 5.01
C ASN A 529 -0.98 28.17 4.07
N HIS A 530 0.31 28.03 4.42
CA HIS A 530 1.27 27.24 3.65
C HIS A 530 0.89 25.76 3.66
N GLU A 531 0.56 25.21 4.83
CA GLU A 531 0.07 23.82 4.97
C GLU A 531 -1.12 23.54 4.03
N ARG A 532 -2.13 24.41 4.01
CA ARG A 532 -3.31 24.24 3.14
C ARG A 532 -2.96 24.31 1.65
N PHE A 533 -2.01 25.15 1.26
CA PHE A 533 -1.54 25.21 -0.13
C PHE A 533 -0.83 23.92 -0.55
N VAL A 534 0.05 23.39 0.30
CA VAL A 534 0.72 22.10 0.09
C VAL A 534 -0.32 20.97 -0.05
N MET A 535 -1.30 20.92 0.86
CA MET A 535 -2.40 19.93 0.79
C MET A 535 -3.23 20.04 -0.49
N ALA A 536 -3.61 21.26 -0.91
CA ALA A 536 -4.37 21.48 -2.13
C ALA A 536 -3.60 21.03 -3.37
N THR A 537 -2.28 21.24 -3.36
CA THR A 537 -1.36 20.78 -4.41
C THR A 537 -1.36 19.25 -4.53
N ALA A 538 -1.14 18.57 -3.41
CA ALA A 538 -1.13 17.10 -3.34
C ALA A 538 -2.49 16.50 -3.73
N SER A 539 -3.59 17.10 -3.26
CA SER A 539 -4.96 16.65 -3.53
C SER A 539 -5.28 16.74 -5.03
N THR A 540 -4.96 17.88 -5.65
CA THR A 540 -5.19 18.11 -7.08
C THR A 540 -4.42 17.11 -7.95
N ARG A 541 -3.17 16.78 -7.59
CA ARG A 541 -2.42 15.74 -8.30
C ARG A 541 -3.00 14.35 -8.07
N SER A 542 -3.39 14.02 -6.85
CA SER A 542 -3.97 12.70 -6.51
C SER A 542 -5.28 12.45 -7.25
N ILE A 543 -6.12 13.47 -7.41
CA ILE A 543 -7.33 13.42 -8.24
C ILE A 543 -6.97 13.07 -9.69
N ARG A 544 -5.95 13.73 -10.27
CA ARG A 544 -5.50 13.45 -11.66
C ARG A 544 -4.98 12.02 -11.81
N PHE A 545 -4.22 11.54 -10.84
CA PHE A 545 -3.76 10.15 -10.81
C PHE A 545 -4.94 9.16 -10.81
N VAL A 546 -5.99 9.44 -10.05
CA VAL A 546 -7.22 8.60 -10.05
C VAL A 546 -7.96 8.68 -11.38
N VAL A 547 -8.03 9.87 -12.00
CA VAL A 547 -8.60 10.05 -13.35
C VAL A 547 -7.84 9.20 -14.38
N GLU A 548 -6.51 9.25 -14.36
CA GLU A 548 -5.64 8.45 -15.22
C GLU A 548 -5.92 6.95 -15.06
N GLU A 549 -5.98 6.46 -13.82
CA GLU A 549 -6.29 5.06 -13.50
C GLU A 549 -7.68 4.65 -14.01
N CYS A 550 -8.67 5.53 -13.91
CA CYS A 550 -10.02 5.30 -14.43
C CYS A 550 -10.05 5.27 -15.96
N PHE A 551 -9.29 6.12 -16.66
CA PHE A 551 -9.18 6.05 -18.12
C PHE A 551 -8.52 4.75 -18.58
N LYS A 552 -7.40 4.36 -17.96
CA LYS A 552 -6.71 3.09 -18.26
C LYS A 552 -7.67 1.92 -18.11
N TRP A 553 -8.34 1.83 -16.95
CA TRP A 553 -9.29 0.75 -16.69
C TRP A 553 -10.50 0.78 -17.62
N ALA A 554 -11.07 1.96 -17.88
CA ALA A 554 -12.22 2.09 -18.76
C ALA A 554 -11.89 1.69 -20.22
N ASN A 555 -10.66 1.96 -20.67
CA ASN A 555 -10.18 1.56 -21.99
C ASN A 555 -9.90 0.06 -22.09
N GLN A 556 -9.44 -0.56 -21.00
CA GLN A 556 -9.03 -1.96 -20.94
C GLN A 556 -10.21 -2.92 -20.71
N ARG A 557 -11.13 -2.59 -19.79
CA ARG A 557 -12.17 -3.50 -19.34
C ARG A 557 -13.30 -3.61 -20.36
N LYS A 558 -13.58 -4.83 -20.83
CA LYS A 558 -14.75 -5.13 -21.66
C LYS A 558 -15.96 -5.61 -20.84
N VAL A 559 -17.14 -5.11 -21.20
CA VAL A 559 -18.46 -5.55 -20.72
C VAL A 559 -19.45 -5.46 -21.89
N PHE A 560 -20.34 -6.45 -22.03
CA PHE A 560 -21.32 -6.51 -23.13
C PHE A 560 -20.67 -6.33 -24.53
N GLY A 561 -19.50 -6.95 -24.74
CA GLY A 561 -18.77 -6.91 -26.01
C GLY A 561 -18.09 -5.59 -26.36
N LYS A 562 -18.10 -4.58 -25.48
CA LYS A 562 -17.41 -3.28 -25.69
C LYS A 562 -16.58 -2.90 -24.47
N THR A 563 -15.63 -1.99 -24.62
CA THR A 563 -14.92 -1.41 -23.47
C THR A 563 -15.89 -0.62 -22.58
N LEU A 564 -15.56 -0.43 -21.31
CA LEU A 564 -16.30 0.46 -20.42
C LEU A 564 -16.34 1.88 -20.99
N LEU A 565 -15.26 2.34 -21.61
CA LEU A 565 -15.22 3.64 -22.31
C LEU A 565 -16.25 3.73 -23.44
N GLY A 566 -16.64 2.60 -24.04
CA GLY A 566 -17.73 2.49 -25.01
C GLY A 566 -19.12 2.77 -24.42
N GLN A 567 -19.28 2.72 -23.11
CA GLN A 567 -20.54 2.96 -22.41
C GLN A 567 -20.77 4.46 -22.12
N PRO A 568 -21.91 5.07 -22.53
CA PRO A 568 -22.17 6.50 -22.31
C PRO A 568 -22.08 6.95 -20.85
N VAL A 569 -22.58 6.13 -19.92
CA VAL A 569 -22.57 6.43 -18.48
C VAL A 569 -21.14 6.55 -17.92
N ILE A 570 -20.19 5.76 -18.42
CA ILE A 570 -18.78 5.82 -18.01
C ILE A 570 -18.14 7.09 -18.55
N ARG A 571 -18.40 7.45 -19.82
CA ARG A 571 -17.91 8.72 -20.39
C ARG A 571 -18.43 9.93 -19.64
N TYR A 572 -19.69 9.91 -19.21
CA TYR A 572 -20.28 10.97 -18.40
C TYR A 572 -19.53 11.17 -17.07
N LYS A 573 -19.25 10.08 -16.35
CA LYS A 573 -18.47 10.11 -15.10
C LYS A 573 -17.05 10.64 -15.33
N LEU A 574 -16.34 10.09 -16.31
CA LEU A 574 -14.98 10.51 -16.67
C LEU A 574 -14.93 12.00 -17.03
N ALA A 575 -15.88 12.50 -17.84
CA ALA A 575 -15.97 13.91 -18.19
C ALA A 575 -16.19 14.80 -16.94
N GLY A 576 -17.05 14.36 -16.02
CA GLY A 576 -17.28 15.05 -14.75
C GLY A 576 -16.04 15.10 -13.85
N MET A 577 -15.27 14.00 -13.78
CA MET A 577 -14.01 13.96 -13.02
C MET A 577 -12.95 14.87 -13.65
N VAL A 578 -12.81 14.84 -14.98
CA VAL A 578 -11.88 15.70 -15.74
C VAL A 578 -12.20 17.18 -15.52
N ALA A 579 -13.47 17.58 -15.68
CA ALA A 579 -13.88 18.98 -15.49
C ALA A 579 -13.50 19.51 -14.11
N LYS A 580 -13.67 18.69 -13.06
CA LYS A 580 -13.28 19.04 -11.69
C LYS A 580 -11.75 19.13 -11.54
N ALA A 581 -10.99 18.18 -12.08
CA ALA A 581 -9.53 18.16 -12.02
C ALA A 581 -8.89 19.37 -12.71
N GLU A 582 -9.38 19.73 -13.90
CA GLU A 582 -8.94 20.93 -14.64
C GLU A 582 -9.27 22.21 -13.88
N SER A 583 -10.50 22.31 -13.35
CA SER A 583 -10.93 23.49 -12.58
C SER A 583 -10.07 23.72 -11.32
N LEU A 584 -9.74 22.64 -10.60
CA LEU A 584 -8.88 22.72 -9.43
C LEU A 584 -7.45 23.12 -9.78
N GLN A 585 -6.90 22.56 -10.86
CA GLN A 585 -5.54 22.90 -11.30
C GLN A 585 -5.44 24.38 -11.69
N ALA A 586 -6.41 24.92 -12.43
CA ALA A 586 -6.42 26.33 -12.80
C ALA A 586 -6.51 27.25 -11.55
N TRP A 587 -7.36 26.90 -10.58
CA TRP A 587 -7.45 27.67 -9.33
C TRP A 587 -6.16 27.56 -8.49
N LEU A 588 -5.58 26.37 -8.39
CA LEU A 588 -4.32 26.13 -7.70
C LEU A 588 -3.17 26.96 -8.32
N GLU A 589 -3.05 26.96 -9.64
CA GLU A 589 -2.04 27.73 -10.37
C GLU A 589 -2.22 29.23 -10.17
N TYR A 590 -3.46 29.72 -10.21
CA TYR A 590 -3.76 31.12 -9.88
C TYR A 590 -3.30 31.48 -8.47
N VAL A 591 -3.65 30.68 -7.46
CA VAL A 591 -3.24 30.91 -6.06
C VAL A 591 -1.72 30.86 -5.93
N GLY A 592 -1.06 29.84 -6.48
CA GLY A 592 0.39 29.71 -6.47
C GLY A 592 1.08 30.91 -7.11
N TYR A 593 0.56 31.39 -8.25
CA TYR A 593 1.06 32.59 -8.89
C TYR A 593 0.90 33.84 -8.01
N GLN A 594 -0.25 34.04 -7.36
CA GLN A 594 -0.44 35.17 -6.43
C GLN A 594 0.56 35.10 -5.26
N MET A 595 0.85 33.91 -4.73
CA MET A 595 1.86 33.73 -3.69
C MET A 595 3.26 34.16 -4.16
N THR A 596 3.61 33.98 -5.44
CA THR A 596 4.89 34.49 -6.00
C THR A 596 4.97 36.02 -6.07
N LYS A 597 3.83 36.72 -5.96
CA LYS A 597 3.74 38.19 -6.10
C LYS A 597 3.50 38.92 -4.78
N MET A 598 3.34 38.18 -3.69
CA MET A 598 2.96 38.73 -2.39
C MET A 598 3.99 38.35 -1.33
N THR A 599 4.30 39.31 -0.46
CA THR A 599 5.04 39.03 0.78
C THR A 599 4.23 38.10 1.68
N TYR A 600 4.89 37.40 2.60
CA TYR A 600 4.22 36.49 3.54
C TYR A 600 3.06 37.16 4.33
N LYS A 601 3.24 38.44 4.70
CA LYS A 601 2.20 39.24 5.38
C LYS A 601 1.00 39.53 4.47
N GLU A 602 1.24 39.84 3.21
CA GLU A 602 0.17 40.07 2.22
C GLU A 602 -0.58 38.76 1.92
N GLN A 603 0.14 37.65 1.75
CA GLN A 603 -0.47 36.33 1.59
C GLN A 603 -1.39 35.99 2.77
N SER A 604 -0.90 36.19 4.00
CA SER A 604 -1.69 35.93 5.22
C SER A 604 -2.96 36.79 5.29
N LYS A 605 -2.92 38.01 4.76
CA LYS A 605 -4.06 38.94 4.76
C LYS A 605 -5.04 38.70 3.61
N HIS A 606 -4.54 38.36 2.43
CA HIS A 606 -5.32 38.37 1.19
C HIS A 606 -5.62 36.98 0.62
N LEU A 607 -4.80 35.98 0.94
CA LEU A 607 -4.91 34.61 0.39
C LEU A 607 -5.37 33.57 1.41
N ALA A 608 -5.45 33.89 2.71
CA ALA A 608 -5.92 32.92 3.73
C ALA A 608 -7.31 32.34 3.39
N GLY A 609 -8.28 33.20 3.10
CA GLY A 609 -9.62 32.80 2.65
C GLY A 609 -9.62 32.03 1.32
N PRO A 610 -9.03 32.59 0.24
CA PRO A 610 -8.91 31.88 -1.05
C PRO A 610 -8.27 30.50 -0.97
N ILE A 611 -7.17 30.34 -0.21
CA ILE A 611 -6.50 29.05 0.00
C ILE A 611 -7.39 28.09 0.80
N ALA A 612 -8.10 28.58 1.83
CA ALA A 612 -9.03 27.76 2.59
C ALA A 612 -10.18 27.23 1.71
N LEU A 613 -10.75 28.07 0.86
CA LEU A 613 -11.79 27.70 -0.11
C LEU A 613 -11.27 26.71 -1.16
N LEU A 614 -10.06 26.92 -1.69
CA LEU A 614 -9.43 25.97 -2.61
C LEU A 614 -9.28 24.60 -1.95
N LYS A 615 -8.74 24.53 -0.72
CA LYS A 615 -8.62 23.26 0.02
C LYS A 615 -9.98 22.60 0.21
N MET A 616 -10.99 23.34 0.65
CA MET A 616 -12.35 22.82 0.81
C MET A 616 -12.91 22.27 -0.51
N GLN A 617 -12.68 22.97 -1.61
CA GLN A 617 -13.12 22.50 -2.92
C GLN A 617 -12.37 21.23 -3.34
N CYS A 618 -11.07 21.15 -3.09
CA CYS A 618 -10.29 19.93 -3.30
C CYS A 618 -10.95 18.75 -2.57
N THR A 619 -11.27 18.87 -1.29
CA THR A 619 -11.78 17.74 -0.49
C THR A 619 -13.18 17.28 -0.92
N ARG A 620 -14.04 18.22 -1.35
CA ARG A 620 -15.35 17.88 -1.94
C ARG A 620 -15.20 17.17 -3.28
N VAL A 621 -14.27 17.61 -4.11
CA VAL A 621 -13.97 16.95 -5.39
C VAL A 621 -13.37 15.57 -5.16
N GLU A 622 -12.44 15.41 -4.21
CA GLU A 622 -11.86 14.11 -3.87
C GLU A 622 -12.95 13.11 -3.48
N ASN A 623 -13.94 13.53 -2.66
CA ASN A 623 -15.09 12.69 -2.31
C ASN A 623 -15.86 12.22 -3.53
N SER A 624 -16.23 13.15 -4.42
CA SER A 624 -16.98 12.81 -5.64
C SER A 624 -16.18 11.95 -6.61
N VAL A 625 -14.87 12.21 -6.75
CA VAL A 625 -13.96 11.46 -7.62
C VAL A 625 -13.74 10.05 -7.07
N ALA A 626 -13.63 9.90 -5.75
CA ALA A 626 -13.53 8.59 -5.10
C ALA A 626 -14.78 7.74 -5.38
N ASP A 627 -15.97 8.30 -5.21
CA ASP A 627 -17.24 7.61 -5.49
C ASP A 627 -17.33 7.18 -6.97
N ASP A 628 -17.11 8.10 -7.90
CA ASP A 628 -17.14 7.79 -9.34
C ASP A 628 -16.09 6.73 -9.71
N ALA A 629 -14.88 6.82 -9.17
CA ALA A 629 -13.81 5.85 -9.42
C ALA A 629 -14.15 4.46 -8.88
N VAL A 630 -14.74 4.37 -7.69
CA VAL A 630 -15.22 3.10 -7.11
C VAL A 630 -16.26 2.47 -8.03
N GLN A 631 -17.23 3.25 -8.54
CA GLN A 631 -18.25 2.74 -9.46
C GLN A 631 -17.66 2.30 -10.81
N ILE A 632 -16.65 3.00 -11.33
CA ILE A 632 -15.96 2.63 -12.58
C ILE A 632 -15.17 1.31 -12.42
N PHE A 633 -14.51 1.11 -11.28
CA PHE A 633 -13.74 -0.10 -10.98
C PHE A 633 -14.59 -1.26 -10.44
N GLY A 634 -15.80 -0.99 -9.96
CA GLY A 634 -16.69 -1.97 -9.35
C GLY A 634 -16.06 -2.67 -8.15
N GLY A 635 -16.30 -3.98 -8.00
CA GLY A 635 -15.79 -4.77 -6.88
C GLY A 635 -14.25 -4.81 -6.74
N ARG A 636 -13.48 -4.35 -7.74
CA ARG A 636 -12.02 -4.23 -7.63
C ARG A 636 -11.58 -3.02 -6.79
N ALA A 637 -12.41 -1.99 -6.70
CA ALA A 637 -12.10 -0.78 -5.94
C ALA A 637 -12.08 -0.99 -4.42
N ILE A 638 -12.56 -2.14 -3.95
CA ILE A 638 -12.59 -2.49 -2.52
C ILE A 638 -11.51 -3.52 -2.14
N THR A 639 -10.60 -3.82 -3.06
CA THR A 639 -9.48 -4.74 -2.80
C THR A 639 -8.17 -3.97 -2.68
N GLN A 640 -7.46 -4.13 -1.56
CA GLN A 640 -6.16 -3.51 -1.29
C GLN A 640 -5.03 -4.00 -2.21
N THR A 641 -5.28 -5.05 -2.99
CA THR A 641 -4.31 -5.66 -3.91
C THR A 641 -4.82 -5.67 -5.35
N GLY A 642 -3.94 -5.99 -6.30
CA GLY A 642 -4.32 -6.18 -7.70
C GLY A 642 -4.68 -4.85 -8.40
N MET A 643 -5.59 -4.92 -9.37
CA MET A 643 -5.86 -3.80 -10.28
C MET A 643 -6.44 -2.55 -9.60
N GLY A 644 -7.34 -2.72 -8.64
CA GLY A 644 -8.04 -1.61 -7.99
C GLY A 644 -7.32 -1.01 -6.77
N ARG A 645 -6.11 -1.48 -6.43
CA ARG A 645 -5.39 -1.08 -5.20
C ARG A 645 -5.24 0.44 -5.02
N ASN A 646 -5.04 1.18 -6.11
CA ASN A 646 -4.86 2.62 -6.08
C ASN A 646 -6.18 3.34 -5.80
N ILE A 647 -7.29 2.81 -6.34
CA ILE A 647 -8.64 3.34 -6.09
C ILE A 647 -9.08 3.02 -4.68
N GLU A 648 -8.79 1.80 -4.19
CA GLU A 648 -9.04 1.43 -2.78
C GLU A 648 -8.30 2.37 -1.84
N MET A 649 -7.00 2.61 -2.08
CA MET A 649 -6.18 3.50 -1.27
C MET A 649 -6.75 4.91 -1.24
N PHE A 650 -7.10 5.47 -2.41
CA PHE A 650 -7.70 6.80 -2.50
C PHE A 650 -9.05 6.86 -1.78
N ASN A 651 -9.94 5.90 -2.02
CA ASN A 651 -11.26 5.83 -1.39
C ASN A 651 -11.20 5.67 0.14
N ARG A 652 -10.25 4.88 0.65
CA ARG A 652 -10.07 4.71 2.10
C ARG A 652 -9.51 5.96 2.78
N THR A 653 -8.82 6.83 2.03
CA THR A 653 -7.98 7.89 2.61
C THR A 653 -8.29 9.33 2.18
N TYR A 654 -9.18 9.56 1.21
CA TYR A 654 -9.53 10.94 0.81
C TYR A 654 -10.09 11.76 1.98
N LYS A 655 -10.77 11.11 2.93
CA LYS A 655 -11.42 11.80 4.05
C LYS A 655 -10.43 12.45 5.01
N PHE A 656 -9.17 12.00 5.08
CA PHE A 656 -8.14 12.67 5.88
C PHE A 656 -7.95 14.11 5.44
N ASN A 657 -7.97 14.37 4.12
CA ASN A 657 -7.80 15.74 3.62
C ASN A 657 -8.97 16.62 4.05
N SER A 658 -10.20 16.11 4.21
CA SER A 658 -11.34 16.89 4.74
C SER A 658 -11.18 17.29 6.22
N LEU A 659 -10.33 16.59 6.98
CA LEU A 659 -10.15 16.79 8.42
C LEU A 659 -8.85 17.56 8.77
N LEU A 660 -7.74 17.22 8.10
CA LEU A 660 -6.43 17.82 8.33
C LEU A 660 -6.34 19.26 7.79
N GLY A 661 -5.44 20.07 8.34
CA GLY A 661 -5.25 21.49 7.98
C GLY A 661 -6.50 22.36 8.22
N GLY A 662 -7.37 21.95 9.14
CA GLY A 662 -8.70 22.51 9.43
C GLY A 662 -9.83 21.78 8.70
N SER A 663 -10.90 21.49 9.44
CA SER A 663 -12.08 20.76 8.93
C SER A 663 -12.88 21.59 7.92
N GLU A 664 -13.72 20.94 7.10
CA GLU A 664 -14.58 21.65 6.13
C GLU A 664 -15.51 22.68 6.80
N GLY A 665 -16.14 22.32 7.93
CA GLY A 665 -17.03 23.22 8.67
C GLY A 665 -16.29 24.42 9.27
N GLU A 666 -15.04 24.25 9.68
CA GLU A 666 -14.19 25.37 10.09
C GLU A 666 -13.74 26.25 8.93
N LYS A 667 -13.66 25.72 7.70
CA LYS A 667 -13.27 26.51 6.52
C LYS A 667 -14.40 27.35 6.00
N GLU A 668 -15.61 26.80 6.04
CA GLU A 668 -16.84 27.61 5.93
C GLU A 668 -16.87 28.66 7.03
N TYR A 669 -16.55 28.29 8.28
CA TYR A 669 -16.53 29.22 9.40
C TYR A 669 -15.42 30.28 9.33
N LEU A 670 -14.19 29.95 8.93
CA LEU A 670 -13.06 30.88 8.75
C LEU A 670 -13.34 31.85 7.62
N HIS A 671 -14.02 31.42 6.55
CA HIS A 671 -14.53 32.36 5.54
C HIS A 671 -15.56 33.31 6.17
N THR A 672 -16.44 32.82 7.04
CA THR A 672 -17.40 33.68 7.77
C THR A 672 -16.79 34.49 8.93
N ARG A 673 -15.60 34.15 9.45
CA ARG A 673 -14.97 34.78 10.62
C ARG A 673 -13.73 35.63 10.31
N ASP A 674 -12.98 35.35 9.25
CA ASP A 674 -12.21 36.41 8.56
C ASP A 674 -13.18 37.49 8.06
N ALA A 675 -14.43 37.11 7.77
CA ALA A 675 -15.50 38.07 7.58
C ALA A 675 -15.98 38.77 8.88
N ASP A 676 -15.58 38.32 10.07
CA ASP A 676 -16.07 38.81 11.38
C ASP A 676 -14.98 39.40 12.31
N ALA A 677 -13.70 39.36 11.93
CA ALA A 677 -12.66 40.24 12.47
C ALA A 677 -12.41 41.44 11.52
N ARG A 678 -13.47 42.22 11.27
CA ARG A 678 -13.47 43.50 10.50
C ARG A 678 -13.26 43.43 8.97
N GLN A 679 -13.53 42.31 8.30
CA GLN A 679 -13.76 42.30 6.86
C GLN A 679 -15.15 41.77 6.53
N LYS A 680 -16.18 42.53 6.91
CA LYS A 680 -17.49 42.53 6.26
C LYS A 680 -17.29 42.21 4.78
N PHE A 681 -18.04 41.26 4.21
CA PHE A 681 -18.26 41.20 2.76
C PHE A 681 -18.43 42.63 2.29
N TRP A 682 -17.39 43.23 1.71
CA TRP A 682 -17.36 44.66 1.46
C TRP A 682 -18.16 44.81 0.17
N MET A 683 -19.48 44.67 0.28
CA MET A 683 -20.41 45.21 -0.68
C MET A 683 -20.00 46.69 -0.76
N PRO A 684 -19.42 47.14 -1.88
CA PRO A 684 -19.17 48.56 -2.06
C PRO A 684 -20.45 49.30 -1.65
N LYS A 685 -20.36 50.40 -0.91
CA LYS A 685 -21.59 51.12 -0.50
C LYS A 685 -22.45 51.50 -1.72
N SER A 686 -21.81 51.60 -2.89
CA SER A 686 -22.39 51.83 -4.22
C SER A 686 -22.92 50.57 -4.92
N ALA A 687 -22.65 49.36 -4.43
CA ALA A 687 -23.20 48.15 -5.00
C ALA A 687 -24.71 48.12 -4.74
N ARG A 688 -25.46 48.21 -5.83
CA ARG A 688 -26.89 47.99 -5.94
C ARG A 688 -27.07 47.04 -7.12
N LEU A 689 -28.16 46.28 -7.11
CA LEU A 689 -28.54 45.39 -8.20
C LEU A 689 -28.74 46.15 -9.51
#